data_AF-A0AAD7SX40-F1
#
_entry.id   AF-A0AAD7SX40-F1
#
_cell.length_a   1.000
_cell.length_b   1.000
_cell.length_c   1.000
_cell.angle_alpha   90.00
_cell.angle_beta   90.00
_cell.angle_gamma   90.00
#
_symmetry.space_group_name_H-M   'P 1'
#
loop_
_entity.id
_entity.type
_entity.pdbx_description
1 polymer ?
#
loop_
_entity_poly.entity_id
_entity_poly.type
_entity_poly.pdbx_seq_one_letter_code
_entity_poly.pdbx_strand_id
1 'polypeptide(L)'
;ELINAAGGQISSHNTTQEPENSFKEPVCEWDTEQHTTVMNCFCCRFFNGQRGTRGHPTEEGRMLKDCNANGAAISEKPPTPSAENHKQRKHKIKIPKFKIGPRSPKANINTVDAPPPAELSFKENVEEGRLSEAGRQLIAREERLFQRGEDQEVAEVEGREKEEDELNGDYETLLVQVWLAVQRSLSAAPGEVEALRSAVSTIVQEEAQDGRWREVEEAPVWRPQRCRHTHDNLLRKLVEQRMDGTEEDASAAEKLSTSLKREVCNMGKRAQADLLKVVREVRACYPAEFDVCNTYARLYHQAFSDRLAKIAKSELDFNDLVYLLCWVYNYYPHDILKHKELEKNIDCEALGPLLPESVVRPLEEKYLSNKENQVKVWVSNALRKEEDSWRSGPLPELISDYYFSNIAIDVIQMIDGAMRETTAVFSNESRCQRIVCQLEIFLMSYKKSLEEFMKGKGVNIKAVLKANLVSIEQFKEHIVKFGDLLPEEKKTRCRSLLEDMEDCAYRYFLDIMRADLKAQYKQLWTPAWLTGGTCELEEQIKGHIQDCGDMKSTCRKELVGRLHVQVMAEYVKRMMKGKVKLKDRELQETAVPQLREDNERLNVIFTEEGSGEKWLQEILPKIAEVLRLQDLGALQLEVITLALSYPDLTDRHISALLHLKTNLSNSDIKRIKESLTANRDLEISQNARSFFSRVPIKWTAKIM
;
A
#
# COMPACT_ATOMS: atom_id res chain seq x y z
N GLU A 1 -58.85 27.76 -32.22
CA GLU A 1 -58.49 29.13 -31.80
C GLU A 1 -57.54 29.09 -30.58
N LEU A 2 -57.16 30.25 -30.03
CA LEU A 2 -57.02 30.62 -28.59
C LEU A 2 -56.81 29.49 -27.52
N ILE A 3 -56.03 29.65 -26.43
CA ILE A 3 -54.94 30.59 -26.01
C ILE A 3 -54.31 30.05 -24.70
N ASN A 4 -53.08 30.47 -24.32
CA ASN A 4 -52.43 30.32 -22.98
C ASN A 4 -52.12 28.88 -22.44
N ALA A 5 -51.26 28.68 -21.42
CA ALA A 5 -50.02 29.37 -21.01
C ALA A 5 -49.23 28.57 -19.93
N ALA A 6 -47.89 28.69 -19.96
CA ALA A 6 -46.92 28.62 -18.84
C ALA A 6 -46.88 27.43 -17.83
N GLY A 7 -45.68 26.86 -17.65
CA GLY A 7 -45.19 26.34 -16.35
C GLY A 7 -44.58 24.92 -16.36
N GLY A 8 -43.42 24.75 -15.70
CA GLY A 8 -42.85 23.45 -15.33
C GLY A 8 -41.54 23.07 -16.05
N GLN A 9 -40.48 22.79 -15.27
CA GLN A 9 -39.12 22.50 -15.75
C GLN A 9 -38.72 21.03 -15.50
N ILE A 10 -37.87 20.50 -16.41
CA ILE A 10 -36.82 19.47 -16.15
C ILE A 10 -37.25 17.99 -15.97
N SER A 11 -36.32 17.11 -16.41
CA SER A 11 -36.12 15.69 -16.05
C SER A 11 -36.51 14.58 -17.05
N SER A 12 -35.50 14.20 -17.86
CA SER A 12 -35.13 12.84 -18.32
C SER A 12 -36.17 11.80 -18.78
N HIS A 13 -35.94 11.26 -19.98
CA HIS A 13 -36.58 10.06 -20.51
C HIS A 13 -36.17 8.75 -19.80
N ASN A 14 -37.14 7.81 -19.80
CA ASN A 14 -37.07 6.39 -20.16
C ASN A 14 -35.67 5.78 -20.38
N THR A 15 -35.25 4.69 -19.72
CA THR A 15 -35.84 3.32 -19.66
C THR A 15 -35.49 2.43 -20.88
N THR A 16 -34.39 1.68 -20.72
CA THR A 16 -34.07 0.38 -21.33
C THR A 16 -33.15 -0.34 -20.33
N GLN A 17 -33.66 -1.26 -19.50
CA GLN A 17 -33.67 -2.70 -19.78
C GLN A 17 -32.27 -3.29 -20.01
N GLU A 18 -31.60 -3.67 -18.90
CA GLU A 18 -30.52 -4.64 -18.89
C GLU A 18 -31.10 -6.08 -18.88
N PRO A 19 -30.43 -7.06 -19.51
CA PRO A 19 -30.74 -8.48 -19.30
C PRO A 19 -29.92 -9.05 -18.13
N GLU A 20 -30.59 -9.52 -17.08
CA GLU A 20 -29.94 -10.27 -15.99
C GLU A 20 -29.29 -11.54 -16.52
N ASN A 21 -27.97 -11.69 -16.33
CA ASN A 21 -27.22 -12.85 -16.81
C ASN A 21 -26.67 -13.65 -15.61
N SER A 22 -27.47 -14.60 -15.12
CA SER A 22 -27.23 -15.30 -13.86
C SER A 22 -26.09 -16.32 -13.95
N PHE A 23 -24.86 -15.90 -13.66
CA PHE A 23 -23.76 -16.83 -13.40
C PHE A 23 -23.87 -17.41 -11.98
N LYS A 24 -23.99 -18.73 -11.89
CA LYS A 24 -23.93 -19.46 -10.62
C LYS A 24 -22.48 -19.67 -10.23
N GLU A 25 -22.07 -19.17 -9.06
CA GLU A 25 -20.80 -19.51 -8.46
C GLU A 25 -20.78 -21.02 -8.07
N PRO A 26 -19.69 -21.75 -8.37
CA PRO A 26 -19.51 -23.09 -7.84
C PRO A 26 -19.04 -23.00 -6.38
N VAL A 27 -19.85 -23.54 -5.46
CA VAL A 27 -19.42 -23.73 -4.06
C VAL A 27 -18.35 -24.82 -4.02
N CYS A 28 -17.10 -24.42 -3.80
CA CYS A 28 -16.02 -25.35 -3.47
C CYS A 28 -15.95 -25.53 -1.94
N GLU A 29 -15.97 -26.77 -1.48
CA GLU A 29 -15.56 -27.12 -0.12
C GLU A 29 -14.02 -27.04 -0.03
N TRP A 30 -13.48 -26.49 1.05
CA TRP A 30 -12.03 -26.28 1.22
C TRP A 30 -11.43 -27.32 2.17
N ASP A 31 -10.72 -28.30 1.61
CA ASP A 31 -9.98 -29.30 2.38
C ASP A 31 -8.76 -28.71 3.11
N THR A 32 -8.51 -29.19 4.32
CA THR A 32 -7.65 -28.53 5.32
C THR A 32 -6.12 -28.60 5.09
N GLU A 33 -5.64 -29.21 4.00
CA GLU A 33 -4.19 -29.47 3.80
C GLU A 33 -3.39 -28.32 3.14
N GLN A 34 -4.03 -27.27 2.61
CA GLN A 34 -3.33 -26.29 1.76
C GLN A 34 -2.48 -25.22 2.48
N HIS A 35 -2.64 -25.01 3.80
CA HIS A 35 -1.94 -23.93 4.51
C HIS A 35 -0.40 -24.05 4.44
N THR A 36 0.14 -25.27 4.52
CA THR A 36 1.58 -25.54 4.46
C THR A 36 2.21 -25.13 3.11
N THR A 37 1.42 -25.11 2.03
CA THR A 37 1.87 -24.70 0.69
C THR A 37 1.99 -23.18 0.56
N VAL A 38 1.10 -22.41 1.20
CA VAL A 38 1.13 -20.93 1.20
C VAL A 38 2.42 -20.43 1.88
N MET A 39 2.76 -20.99 3.03
CA MET A 39 3.96 -20.67 3.81
C MET A 39 5.27 -20.85 3.01
N ASN A 40 5.32 -21.86 2.14
CA ASN A 40 6.44 -22.07 1.23
C ASN A 40 6.39 -21.13 0.00
N CYS A 41 5.21 -20.91 -0.59
CA CYS A 41 5.09 -20.16 -1.83
C CYS A 41 5.44 -18.66 -1.68
N PHE A 42 5.10 -18.04 -0.54
CA PHE A 42 5.46 -16.64 -0.26
C PHE A 42 6.98 -16.49 -0.10
N CYS A 43 7.61 -17.27 0.78
CA CYS A 43 9.06 -17.25 1.00
C CYS A 43 9.86 -17.53 -0.29
N CYS A 44 9.47 -18.54 -1.09
CA CYS A 44 10.18 -18.86 -2.33
C CYS A 44 10.05 -17.78 -3.41
N ARG A 45 8.98 -16.98 -3.43
CA ARG A 45 8.84 -15.84 -4.36
C ARG A 45 9.54 -14.56 -3.89
N PHE A 46 9.67 -14.37 -2.58
CA PHE A 46 10.29 -13.17 -2.01
C PHE A 46 11.83 -13.24 -1.95
N PHE A 47 12.42 -14.43 -1.77
CA PHE A 47 13.86 -14.60 -1.59
C PHE A 47 14.63 -15.16 -2.80
N ASN A 48 13.98 -15.72 -3.81
CA ASN A 48 14.64 -16.06 -5.08
C ASN A 48 14.53 -14.89 -6.07
N GLY A 49 15.62 -14.14 -6.26
CA GLY A 49 15.64 -12.99 -7.16
C GLY A 49 15.27 -13.36 -8.60
N GLN A 50 14.21 -12.75 -9.12
CA GLN A 50 13.73 -13.01 -10.47
C GLN A 50 14.72 -12.52 -11.54
N ARG A 51 15.33 -13.45 -12.28
CA ARG A 51 15.76 -13.18 -13.67
C ARG A 51 14.53 -13.18 -14.57
N GLY A 52 13.85 -12.04 -14.68
CA GLY A 52 12.74 -11.86 -15.60
C GLY A 52 13.19 -11.80 -17.06
N THR A 53 13.36 -12.94 -17.72
CA THR A 53 13.45 -12.98 -19.18
C THR A 53 12.07 -12.73 -19.77
N ARG A 54 11.87 -11.57 -20.39
CA ARG A 54 10.62 -11.23 -21.11
C ARG A 54 10.42 -12.22 -22.25
N GLY A 55 9.24 -12.83 -22.32
CA GLY A 55 8.74 -13.45 -23.55
C GLY A 55 8.04 -12.39 -24.40
N HIS A 56 8.36 -12.32 -25.69
CA HIS A 56 7.60 -11.56 -26.68
C HIS A 56 6.90 -12.53 -27.63
N PRO A 57 5.59 -12.39 -27.91
CA PRO A 57 4.92 -13.08 -28.98
C PRO A 57 4.88 -12.22 -30.25
N THR A 58 5.47 -12.70 -31.34
CA THR A 58 5.14 -12.26 -32.70
C THR A 58 5.41 -13.40 -33.67
N GLU A 59 4.60 -13.47 -34.73
CA GLU A 59 4.73 -14.45 -35.81
C GLU A 59 5.81 -13.99 -36.79
N GLU A 60 6.67 -14.91 -37.24
CA GLU A 60 7.34 -14.77 -38.53
C GLU A 60 7.53 -16.15 -39.16
N GLY A 61 7.43 -16.24 -40.48
CA GLY A 61 7.28 -17.53 -41.17
C GLY A 61 8.14 -17.68 -42.41
N ARG A 62 8.15 -18.93 -42.90
CA ARG A 62 8.84 -19.48 -44.10
C ARG A 62 10.25 -20.04 -43.88
N MET A 63 10.32 -21.35 -44.15
CA MET A 63 11.37 -22.04 -44.90
C MET A 63 12.80 -22.09 -44.32
N LEU A 64 13.19 -23.30 -43.91
CA LEU A 64 14.02 -24.11 -44.82
C LEU A 64 13.59 -25.59 -44.78
N LYS A 65 14.33 -26.46 -45.47
CA LYS A 65 13.91 -27.79 -45.91
C LYS A 65 14.69 -28.95 -45.27
N ASP A 66 14.02 -30.11 -45.27
CA ASP A 66 14.54 -31.47 -45.47
C ASP A 66 15.87 -31.90 -44.82
N CYS A 67 15.81 -32.87 -43.90
CA CYS A 67 16.76 -33.99 -43.91
C CYS A 67 16.19 -35.26 -43.24
N ASN A 68 16.77 -36.42 -43.59
CA ASN A 68 16.04 -37.69 -43.61
C ASN A 68 16.16 -38.58 -42.35
N ALA A 69 15.22 -39.52 -42.25
CA ALA A 69 15.09 -40.57 -41.25
C ALA A 69 16.24 -41.60 -41.19
N ASN A 70 16.38 -42.24 -40.01
CA ASN A 70 16.58 -43.68 -39.72
C ASN A 70 16.56 -43.84 -38.17
N GLY A 71 16.17 -44.94 -37.50
CA GLY A 71 16.32 -46.37 -37.79
C GLY A 71 17.46 -46.93 -36.91
N ALA A 72 17.33 -47.96 -36.07
CA ALA A 72 16.24 -48.93 -35.83
C ALA A 72 16.22 -49.44 -34.35
N ALA A 73 15.55 -50.56 -34.05
CA ALA A 73 15.34 -51.08 -32.69
C ALA A 73 15.72 -52.58 -32.51
N ILE A 74 15.97 -52.99 -31.27
CA ILE A 74 15.97 -54.36 -30.67
C ILE A 74 15.69 -54.14 -29.16
N SER A 75 14.75 -54.73 -28.41
CA SER A 75 13.94 -55.98 -28.45
C SER A 75 14.56 -57.19 -27.75
N GLU A 76 14.17 -57.47 -26.50
CA GLU A 76 14.04 -58.85 -26.00
C GLU A 76 13.04 -58.97 -24.81
N LYS A 77 12.52 -60.19 -24.57
CA LYS A 77 11.35 -60.46 -23.69
C LYS A 77 11.27 -61.96 -23.30
N PRO A 78 10.27 -62.42 -22.49
CA PRO A 78 10.40 -63.02 -21.15
C PRO A 78 10.47 -64.56 -21.16
N PRO A 79 10.31 -65.24 -19.99
CA PRO A 79 8.97 -65.80 -19.70
C PRO A 79 8.49 -65.75 -18.22
N THR A 80 7.25 -66.21 -18.01
CA THR A 80 6.40 -66.27 -16.78
C THR A 80 5.96 -67.75 -16.54
N PRO A 81 5.05 -68.16 -15.60
CA PRO A 81 4.22 -67.47 -14.58
C PRO A 81 4.52 -67.99 -13.14
N SER A 82 3.67 -68.16 -12.11
CA SER A 82 2.20 -68.12 -11.83
C SER A 82 1.97 -68.12 -10.29
N ALA A 83 0.84 -67.71 -9.69
CA ALA A 83 -0.42 -67.09 -10.15
C ALA A 83 -0.84 -65.93 -9.19
N GLU A 84 -1.96 -65.78 -8.45
CA GLU A 84 -3.21 -66.52 -8.13
C GLU A 84 -4.36 -65.49 -7.84
N ASN A 85 -5.49 -65.88 -7.24
CA ASN A 85 -6.73 -65.11 -7.00
C ASN A 85 -6.69 -64.28 -5.69
N HIS A 86 -7.44 -63.17 -5.51
CA HIS A 86 -8.92 -63.12 -5.48
C HIS A 86 -9.55 -61.73 -5.72
N LYS A 87 -10.90 -61.69 -5.86
CA LYS A 87 -11.72 -60.52 -6.27
C LYS A 87 -12.51 -59.85 -5.14
N GLN A 88 -12.85 -58.56 -5.36
CA GLN A 88 -13.74 -57.73 -4.54
C GLN A 88 -15.18 -58.27 -4.40
N ARG A 89 -15.90 -57.89 -3.32
CA ARG A 89 -17.36 -57.66 -3.33
C ARG A 89 -17.78 -56.60 -2.29
N LYS A 90 -18.99 -56.04 -2.47
CA LYS A 90 -19.58 -54.93 -1.70
C LYS A 90 -20.59 -55.47 -0.67
N HIS A 91 -21.00 -54.68 0.34
CA HIS A 91 -22.40 -54.20 0.48
C HIS A 91 -22.64 -53.28 1.70
N LYS A 92 -23.79 -52.57 1.69
CA LYS A 92 -24.32 -51.73 2.77
C LYS A 92 -25.27 -52.55 3.65
N ILE A 93 -25.40 -52.21 4.94
CA ILE A 93 -26.49 -52.70 5.82
C ILE A 93 -27.19 -51.49 6.48
N LYS A 94 -28.48 -51.62 6.80
CA LYS A 94 -29.34 -50.59 7.42
C LYS A 94 -29.79 -50.99 8.84
N ILE A 95 -30.14 -49.97 9.62
CA ILE A 95 -30.68 -50.03 10.98
C ILE A 95 -32.06 -50.72 11.05
N PRO A 96 -32.33 -51.55 12.07
CA PRO A 96 -33.66 -51.74 12.64
C PRO A 96 -33.80 -51.06 14.02
N LYS A 97 -34.97 -50.49 14.30
CA LYS A 97 -35.34 -49.92 15.62
C LYS A 97 -36.03 -50.97 16.48
N PHE A 98 -35.95 -50.87 17.81
CA PHE A 98 -36.83 -51.61 18.73
C PHE A 98 -37.61 -50.67 19.68
N LYS A 99 -38.74 -51.18 20.21
CA LYS A 99 -39.75 -50.45 20.99
C LYS A 99 -39.77 -50.89 22.47
N ILE A 100 -40.53 -50.18 23.29
CA ILE A 100 -40.53 -50.25 24.76
C ILE A 100 -41.57 -51.22 25.33
N GLY A 101 -41.12 -52.10 26.24
CA GLY A 101 -41.87 -52.67 27.38
C GLY A 101 -42.92 -53.77 27.11
N PRO A 102 -43.58 -54.31 28.17
CA PRO A 102 -43.37 -54.02 29.62
C PRO A 102 -43.37 -55.25 30.58
N ARG A 103 -42.98 -54.99 31.85
CA ARG A 103 -43.21 -55.79 33.09
C ARG A 103 -42.43 -57.11 33.28
N SER A 104 -42.40 -57.55 34.55
CA SER A 104 -41.54 -58.57 35.15
C SER A 104 -42.33 -59.70 35.81
N PRO A 105 -41.63 -60.73 36.33
CA PRO A 105 -41.83 -61.13 37.73
C PRO A 105 -40.51 -61.12 38.55
N LYS A 106 -40.66 -61.28 39.88
CA LYS A 106 -39.62 -61.07 40.89
C LYS A 106 -38.70 -62.28 41.10
N ALA A 107 -37.45 -62.02 41.48
CA ALA A 107 -36.61 -62.90 42.29
C ALA A 107 -35.82 -62.06 43.31
N ASN A 108 -35.39 -62.65 44.43
CA ASN A 108 -34.99 -61.93 45.64
C ASN A 108 -33.74 -61.05 45.50
N ILE A 109 -33.74 -59.93 46.22
CA ILE A 109 -32.53 -59.21 46.60
C ILE A 109 -31.86 -60.00 47.73
N ASN A 110 -30.62 -60.43 47.51
CA ASN A 110 -29.64 -60.64 48.56
C ASN A 110 -28.44 -59.75 48.22
N THR A 111 -28.32 -58.61 48.88
CA THR A 111 -27.09 -57.81 48.86
C THR A 111 -26.02 -58.56 49.64
N VAL A 112 -24.95 -58.95 48.95
CA VAL A 112 -23.66 -59.27 49.59
C VAL A 112 -22.79 -58.06 49.37
N ASP A 113 -22.43 -57.36 50.44
CA ASP A 113 -21.53 -56.21 50.34
C ASP A 113 -20.17 -56.66 49.83
N ALA A 114 -19.72 -56.02 48.74
CA ALA A 114 -18.30 -56.07 48.39
C ALA A 114 -17.55 -55.22 49.43
N PRO A 115 -16.47 -55.72 50.04
CA PRO A 115 -15.65 -54.90 50.92
C PRO A 115 -15.09 -53.70 50.15
N PRO A 116 -14.86 -52.54 50.81
CA PRO A 116 -14.15 -51.44 50.18
C PRO A 116 -12.76 -51.90 49.71
N PRO A 117 -12.22 -51.32 48.63
CA PRO A 117 -10.83 -51.56 48.25
C PRO A 117 -9.91 -51.28 49.43
N ALA A 118 -8.90 -52.13 49.65
CA ALA A 118 -7.88 -51.86 50.65
C ALA A 118 -7.20 -50.52 50.31
N GLU A 119 -7.04 -49.66 51.31
CA GLU A 119 -6.29 -48.41 51.15
C GLU A 119 -4.81 -48.77 50.91
N LEU A 120 -4.32 -48.47 49.71
CA LEU A 120 -2.90 -48.57 49.39
C LEU A 120 -2.07 -47.72 50.35
N SER A 121 -0.89 -48.20 50.74
CA SER A 121 0.04 -47.41 51.54
C SER A 121 0.55 -46.18 50.78
N PHE A 122 1.14 -45.23 51.50
CA PHE A 122 1.75 -44.04 50.90
C PHE A 122 2.73 -44.40 49.77
N LYS A 123 3.58 -45.41 49.98
CA LYS A 123 4.61 -45.83 49.00
C LYS A 123 3.98 -46.47 47.77
N GLU A 124 2.98 -47.34 47.93
CA GLU A 124 2.23 -47.92 46.81
C GLU A 124 1.46 -46.84 46.02
N ASN A 125 0.86 -45.85 46.69
CA ASN A 125 0.22 -44.71 46.00
C ASN A 125 1.22 -43.86 45.21
N VAL A 126 2.43 -43.63 45.73
CA VAL A 126 3.49 -42.90 45.00
C VAL A 126 4.02 -43.73 43.82
N GLU A 127 4.25 -45.03 44.00
CA GLU A 127 4.70 -45.95 42.93
C GLU A 127 3.67 -46.10 41.80
N GLU A 128 2.37 -46.10 42.11
CA GLU A 128 1.29 -46.09 41.11
C GLU A 128 0.97 -44.70 40.52
N GLY A 129 1.66 -43.63 40.93
CA GLY A 129 1.38 -42.26 40.46
C GLY A 129 0.08 -41.64 41.00
N ARG A 130 -0.51 -42.25 42.04
CA ARG A 130 -1.68 -41.75 42.80
C ARG A 130 -1.26 -40.67 43.81
N LEU A 131 -0.52 -39.67 43.33
CA LEU A 131 0.01 -38.54 44.10
C LEU A 131 -1.10 -37.77 44.86
N SER A 132 -2.33 -37.72 44.32
CA SER A 132 -3.46 -37.05 44.99
C SER A 132 -4.03 -37.85 46.18
N GLU A 133 -3.84 -39.16 46.18
CA GLU A 133 -4.21 -40.09 47.26
C GLU A 133 -3.12 -40.07 48.33
N ALA A 134 -1.85 -40.12 47.90
CA ALA A 134 -0.68 -39.98 48.76
C ALA A 134 -0.66 -38.63 49.51
N GLY A 135 -0.96 -37.51 48.84
CA GLY A 135 -1.06 -36.19 49.48
C GLY A 135 -2.10 -36.14 50.61
N ARG A 136 -3.31 -36.66 50.37
CA ARG A 136 -4.35 -36.77 51.42
C ARG A 136 -3.90 -37.66 52.60
N GLN A 137 -3.10 -38.70 52.36
CA GLN A 137 -2.55 -39.53 53.45
C GLN A 137 -1.53 -38.77 54.31
N LEU A 138 -0.65 -37.97 53.70
CA LEU A 138 0.32 -37.15 54.45
C LEU A 138 -0.36 -35.99 55.19
N ILE A 139 -1.27 -35.26 54.53
CA ILE A 139 -2.07 -34.19 55.15
C ILE A 139 -2.84 -34.73 56.36
N ALA A 140 -3.46 -35.91 56.25
CA ALA A 140 -4.15 -36.52 57.38
C ALA A 140 -3.21 -37.03 58.48
N ARG A 141 -1.92 -37.33 58.21
CA ARG A 141 -0.89 -37.65 59.24
C ARG A 141 -0.42 -36.37 59.94
N GLU A 142 -0.14 -35.32 59.18
CA GLU A 142 0.19 -33.97 59.67
C GLU A 142 -0.90 -33.42 60.61
N GLU A 143 -2.17 -33.51 60.22
CA GLU A 143 -3.30 -33.11 61.07
C GLU A 143 -3.32 -33.85 62.41
N ARG A 144 -3.12 -35.17 62.41
CA ARG A 144 -3.10 -36.00 63.64
C ARG A 144 -1.93 -35.66 64.56
N LEU A 145 -0.79 -35.25 64.00
CA LEU A 145 0.45 -34.96 64.72
C LEU A 145 0.48 -33.53 65.32
N PHE A 146 -0.20 -32.57 64.67
CA PHE A 146 -0.17 -31.15 65.04
C PHE A 146 -1.51 -30.54 65.50
N GLN A 147 -2.68 -31.14 65.28
CA GLN A 147 -3.98 -30.60 65.75
C GLN A 147 -4.45 -31.15 67.10
N ARG A 148 -3.58 -31.81 67.88
CA ARG A 148 -3.95 -32.55 69.09
C ARG A 148 -3.61 -31.77 70.37
N GLY A 149 -4.61 -31.13 70.96
CA GLY A 149 -4.43 -30.22 72.10
C GLY A 149 -4.12 -30.87 73.45
N GLU A 150 -3.20 -30.22 74.18
CA GLU A 150 -2.95 -30.12 75.64
C GLU A 150 -2.96 -31.38 76.55
N ASP A 151 -3.89 -32.33 76.38
CA ASP A 151 -4.16 -33.42 77.35
C ASP A 151 -3.23 -34.66 77.24
N GLN A 152 -1.95 -34.50 76.86
CA GLN A 152 -1.00 -35.64 76.87
C GLN A 152 0.44 -35.25 77.23
N GLU A 153 0.66 -34.95 78.52
CA GLU A 153 1.97 -34.68 79.10
C GLU A 153 2.97 -35.85 79.00
N VAL A 154 4.18 -35.53 78.51
CA VAL A 154 5.47 -36.13 78.89
C VAL A 154 5.59 -37.66 78.76
N ALA A 155 5.39 -38.17 77.54
CA ALA A 155 6.03 -39.39 77.06
C ALA A 155 6.39 -39.26 75.57
N GLU A 156 7.56 -39.79 75.17
CA GLU A 156 8.00 -39.96 73.77
C GLU A 156 8.23 -38.68 72.93
N VAL A 157 8.88 -37.65 73.49
CA VAL A 157 9.44 -36.52 72.69
C VAL A 157 10.35 -37.04 71.57
N GLU A 158 11.26 -37.96 71.90
CA GLU A 158 12.12 -38.69 70.95
C GLU A 158 11.35 -39.53 69.92
N GLY A 159 10.08 -39.86 70.18
CA GLY A 159 9.20 -40.55 69.22
C GLY A 159 8.60 -39.55 68.24
N ARG A 160 8.10 -38.43 68.76
CA ARG A 160 7.50 -37.35 67.96
C ARG A 160 8.49 -36.71 66.99
N GLU A 161 9.71 -36.38 67.44
CA GLU A 161 10.76 -35.83 66.55
C GLU A 161 11.05 -36.75 65.37
N LYS A 162 11.12 -38.07 65.61
CA LYS A 162 11.32 -39.08 64.54
C LYS A 162 10.10 -39.21 63.63
N GLU A 163 8.88 -39.05 64.13
CA GLU A 163 7.67 -39.04 63.30
C GLU A 163 7.55 -37.77 62.44
N GLU A 164 7.98 -36.61 62.98
CA GLU A 164 8.07 -35.35 62.24
C GLU A 164 9.13 -35.42 61.12
N ASP A 165 10.31 -35.97 61.40
CA ASP A 165 11.37 -36.23 60.40
C ASP A 165 10.91 -37.20 59.30
N GLU A 166 10.26 -38.31 59.66
CA GLU A 166 9.69 -39.27 58.69
C GLU A 166 8.62 -38.62 57.80
N LEU A 167 7.70 -37.85 58.40
CA LEU A 167 6.65 -37.15 57.68
C LEU A 167 7.21 -36.10 56.71
N ASN A 168 8.25 -35.36 57.11
CA ASN A 168 8.95 -34.44 56.22
C ASN A 168 9.61 -35.19 55.04
N GLY A 169 10.29 -36.33 55.31
CA GLY A 169 10.91 -37.16 54.26
C GLY A 169 9.90 -37.77 53.28
N ASP A 170 8.73 -38.18 53.76
CA ASP A 170 7.61 -38.61 52.92
C ASP A 170 7.07 -37.43 52.08
N TYR A 171 6.94 -36.21 52.65
CA TYR A 171 6.55 -35.01 51.90
C TYR A 171 7.56 -34.65 50.80
N GLU A 172 8.86 -34.64 51.10
CA GLU A 172 9.91 -34.41 50.08
C GLU A 172 9.83 -35.43 48.95
N THR A 173 9.61 -36.72 49.28
CA THR A 173 9.44 -37.81 48.32
C THR A 173 8.22 -37.60 47.41
N LEU A 174 7.08 -37.19 47.99
CA LEU A 174 5.87 -36.87 47.23
C LEU A 174 6.08 -35.67 46.30
N LEU A 175 6.64 -34.58 46.82
CA LEU A 175 6.88 -33.35 46.07
C LEU A 175 7.82 -33.59 44.87
N VAL A 176 8.86 -34.42 45.01
CA VAL A 176 9.73 -34.79 43.89
C VAL A 176 8.94 -35.41 42.73
N GLN A 177 7.98 -36.31 43.02
CA GLN A 177 7.15 -36.91 41.96
C GLN A 177 6.12 -35.93 41.37
N VAL A 178 5.55 -35.03 42.20
CA VAL A 178 4.70 -33.92 41.74
C VAL A 178 5.47 -33.03 40.76
N TRP A 179 6.71 -32.65 41.07
CA TRP A 179 7.54 -31.83 40.19
C TRP A 179 7.98 -32.55 38.91
N LEU A 180 8.25 -33.86 38.97
CA LEU A 180 8.52 -34.68 37.78
C LEU A 180 7.30 -34.74 36.84
N ALA A 181 6.09 -34.95 37.37
CA ALA A 181 4.87 -34.93 36.57
C ALA A 181 4.61 -33.55 35.93
N VAL A 182 4.82 -32.46 36.68
CA VAL A 182 4.70 -31.08 36.15
C VAL A 182 5.73 -30.81 35.04
N GLN A 183 6.98 -31.25 35.19
CA GLN A 183 8.00 -31.14 34.13
C GLN A 183 7.62 -31.95 32.87
N ARG A 184 6.91 -33.07 33.03
CA ARG A 184 6.46 -33.91 31.91
C ARG A 184 5.10 -33.53 31.32
N SER A 185 4.50 -32.42 31.77
CA SER A 185 3.22 -31.90 31.25
C SER A 185 3.10 -31.80 29.73
N LEU A 186 4.21 -31.61 29.01
CA LEU A 186 4.25 -31.55 27.54
C LEU A 186 4.77 -32.85 26.87
N SER A 187 5.23 -33.83 27.66
CA SER A 187 5.72 -35.14 27.20
C SER A 187 4.65 -35.92 26.43
N ALA A 188 5.06 -36.65 25.38
CA ALA A 188 4.18 -37.50 24.58
C ALA A 188 4.06 -38.95 25.13
N ALA A 189 4.57 -39.22 26.33
CA ALA A 189 4.50 -40.54 26.94
C ALA A 189 3.09 -40.87 27.48
N PRO A 190 2.64 -42.15 27.43
CA PRO A 190 1.32 -42.55 27.94
C PRO A 190 1.24 -42.45 29.47
N GLY A 191 0.09 -42.04 29.99
CA GLY A 191 -0.17 -41.91 31.44
C GLY A 191 0.28 -40.59 32.07
N GLU A 192 1.09 -39.77 31.39
CA GLU A 192 1.55 -38.48 31.91
C GLU A 192 0.39 -37.49 32.16
N VAL A 193 -0.73 -37.61 31.43
CA VAL A 193 -1.93 -36.77 31.62
C VAL A 193 -2.61 -37.08 32.97
N GLU A 194 -2.70 -38.36 33.32
CA GLU A 194 -3.25 -38.83 34.60
C GLU A 194 -2.31 -38.50 35.76
N ALA A 195 -1.01 -38.70 35.59
CA ALA A 195 0.02 -38.31 36.56
C ALA A 195 0.00 -36.79 36.81
N LEU A 196 -0.15 -35.98 35.77
CA LEU A 196 -0.27 -34.52 35.89
C LEU A 196 -1.56 -34.11 36.61
N ARG A 197 -2.70 -34.74 36.30
CA ARG A 197 -3.97 -34.48 37.00
C ARG A 197 -3.87 -34.81 38.50
N SER A 198 -3.19 -35.92 38.81
CA SER A 198 -2.86 -36.34 40.18
C SER A 198 -1.99 -35.30 40.89
N ALA A 199 -0.88 -34.89 40.25
CA ALA A 199 0.06 -33.88 40.75
C ALA A 199 -0.57 -32.51 40.99
N VAL A 200 -1.39 -32.02 40.06
CA VAL A 200 -2.10 -30.73 40.21
C VAL A 200 -3.14 -30.81 41.32
N SER A 201 -3.82 -31.96 41.49
CA SER A 201 -4.68 -32.17 42.66
C SER A 201 -3.89 -32.12 43.97
N THR A 202 -2.70 -32.72 44.05
CA THR A 202 -1.79 -32.58 45.20
C THR A 202 -1.42 -31.11 45.46
N ILE A 203 -1.02 -30.35 44.43
CA ILE A 203 -0.68 -28.92 44.57
C ILE A 203 -1.84 -28.11 45.15
N VAL A 204 -3.08 -28.40 44.75
CA VAL A 204 -4.29 -27.74 45.30
C VAL A 204 -4.53 -28.14 46.76
N GLN A 205 -4.29 -29.40 47.13
CA GLN A 205 -4.40 -29.88 48.50
C GLN A 205 -3.36 -29.19 49.41
N GLU A 206 -2.10 -29.12 48.97
CA GLU A 206 -1.01 -28.49 49.74
C GLU A 206 -1.20 -26.96 49.89
N GLU A 207 -1.65 -26.25 48.85
CA GLU A 207 -1.95 -24.82 48.94
C GLU A 207 -3.14 -24.53 49.88
N ALA A 208 -4.12 -25.44 49.95
CA ALA A 208 -5.22 -25.35 50.92
C ALA A 208 -4.73 -25.62 52.36
N GLN A 209 -3.77 -26.54 52.54
CA GLN A 209 -3.15 -26.86 53.82
C GLN A 209 -2.24 -25.72 54.33
N ASP A 210 -1.41 -25.15 53.46
CA ASP A 210 -0.67 -23.90 53.69
C ASP A 210 -1.59 -22.72 54.02
N GLY A 211 -2.81 -22.72 53.48
CA GLY A 211 -3.85 -21.76 53.82
C GLY A 211 -4.32 -21.88 55.27
N ARG A 212 -4.49 -23.12 55.78
CA ARG A 212 -4.96 -23.40 57.14
C ARG A 212 -3.92 -23.11 58.21
N TRP A 213 -2.67 -23.53 58.02
CA TRP A 213 -1.60 -23.30 59.00
C TRP A 213 -1.18 -21.83 59.13
N ARG A 214 -1.65 -20.95 58.22
CA ARG A 214 -1.38 -19.50 58.24
C ARG A 214 -1.95 -18.78 59.47
N GLU A 215 -2.98 -19.35 60.10
CA GLU A 215 -3.72 -18.75 61.21
C GLU A 215 -3.47 -19.45 62.55
N VAL A 216 -2.46 -20.33 62.62
CA VAL A 216 -2.08 -21.13 63.79
C VAL A 216 -0.66 -20.76 64.24
N GLU A 217 -0.43 -20.64 65.56
CA GLU A 217 0.90 -20.26 66.09
C GLU A 217 1.91 -21.42 66.03
N GLU A 218 1.47 -22.66 66.28
CA GLU A 218 2.28 -23.87 66.11
C GLU A 218 1.96 -24.55 64.77
N ALA A 219 2.83 -24.33 63.77
CA ALA A 219 2.74 -24.94 62.45
C ALA A 219 3.95 -25.88 62.20
N PRO A 220 3.81 -26.94 61.38
CA PRO A 220 4.93 -27.81 61.00
C PRO A 220 6.06 -27.03 60.31
N VAL A 221 7.32 -27.43 60.53
CA VAL A 221 8.52 -26.67 60.08
C VAL A 221 8.59 -26.50 58.54
N TRP A 222 7.97 -27.41 57.79
CA TRP A 222 7.88 -27.35 56.32
C TRP A 222 6.74 -26.45 55.78
N ARG A 223 5.91 -25.86 56.65
CA ARG A 223 4.80 -24.98 56.24
C ARG A 223 5.22 -23.51 56.25
N PRO A 224 4.81 -22.70 55.25
CA PRO A 224 4.11 -23.06 54.02
C PRO A 224 5.06 -23.61 52.92
N GLN A 225 4.67 -24.70 52.27
CA GLN A 225 5.42 -25.32 51.16
C GLN A 225 5.39 -24.49 49.85
N ARG A 226 4.36 -23.64 49.66
CA ARG A 226 4.16 -22.72 48.51
C ARG A 226 4.21 -23.43 47.16
N CYS A 227 3.58 -24.60 47.07
CA CYS A 227 3.61 -25.48 45.91
C CYS A 227 3.26 -24.78 44.59
N ARG A 228 2.34 -23.81 44.59
CA ARG A 228 1.98 -23.01 43.40
C ARG A 228 3.12 -22.13 42.91
N HIS A 229 3.90 -21.53 43.81
CA HIS A 229 5.07 -20.73 43.42
C HIS A 229 6.17 -21.61 42.79
N THR A 230 6.39 -22.80 43.35
CA THR A 230 7.34 -23.78 42.81
C THR A 230 6.87 -24.29 41.43
N HIS A 231 5.59 -24.61 41.29
CA HIS A 231 4.93 -24.95 40.03
C HIS A 231 5.13 -23.88 38.95
N ASP A 232 4.79 -22.61 39.23
CA ASP A 232 4.86 -21.53 38.24
C ASP A 232 6.31 -21.26 37.78
N ASN A 233 7.28 -21.44 38.68
CA ASN A 233 8.71 -21.40 38.35
C ASN A 233 9.20 -22.62 37.56
N LEU A 234 8.63 -23.80 37.79
CA LEU A 234 8.92 -25.02 37.00
C LEU A 234 8.38 -24.89 35.58
N LEU A 235 7.14 -24.40 35.41
CA LEU A 235 6.58 -24.13 34.07
C LEU A 235 7.42 -23.09 33.31
N ARG A 236 7.90 -22.03 33.98
CA ARG A 236 8.81 -21.06 33.36
C ARG A 236 10.08 -21.74 32.83
N LYS A 237 10.78 -22.50 33.67
CA LYS A 237 12.01 -23.23 33.30
C LYS A 237 11.77 -24.25 32.19
N LEU A 238 10.64 -24.95 32.22
CA LEU A 238 10.23 -25.89 31.17
C LEU A 238 10.09 -25.18 29.82
N VAL A 239 9.42 -24.03 29.77
CA VAL A 239 9.23 -23.25 28.54
C VAL A 239 10.56 -22.65 28.05
N GLU A 240 11.38 -22.10 28.96
CA GLU A 240 12.73 -21.61 28.63
C GLU A 240 13.58 -22.72 27.98
N GLN A 241 13.63 -23.91 28.58
CA GLN A 241 14.34 -25.08 28.03
C GLN A 241 13.77 -25.55 26.69
N ARG A 242 12.43 -25.60 26.53
CA ARG A 242 11.79 -26.00 25.27
C ARG A 242 11.98 -24.98 24.15
N MET A 243 12.26 -23.71 24.46
CA MET A 243 12.52 -22.66 23.48
C MET A 243 14.01 -22.56 23.09
N ASP A 244 14.94 -22.66 24.05
CA ASP A 244 16.39 -22.69 23.78
C ASP A 244 16.88 -24.03 23.22
N GLY A 245 16.11 -25.12 23.35
CA GLY A 245 16.46 -26.45 22.83
C GLY A 245 16.70 -26.47 21.30
N THR A 246 17.61 -27.33 20.85
CA THR A 246 18.03 -27.44 19.43
C THR A 246 17.56 -28.75 18.79
N GLU A 247 16.29 -29.10 18.97
CA GLU A 247 15.69 -30.25 18.28
C GLU A 247 15.55 -29.93 16.77
N GLU A 248 16.44 -30.49 15.95
CA GLU A 248 16.46 -30.29 14.50
C GLU A 248 15.46 -31.22 13.80
N ASP A 249 14.21 -30.76 13.65
CA ASP A 249 13.22 -31.31 12.72
C ASP A 249 13.71 -31.13 11.26
N ALA A 250 14.59 -32.04 10.82
CA ALA A 250 15.38 -31.91 9.59
C ALA A 250 14.52 -31.64 8.34
N SER A 251 13.37 -32.30 8.21
CA SER A 251 12.53 -32.31 7.00
C SER A 251 12.05 -30.93 6.49
N ALA A 252 12.02 -29.92 7.36
CA ALA A 252 11.63 -28.55 7.02
C ALA A 252 12.73 -27.51 7.33
N ALA A 253 13.63 -27.80 8.27
CA ALA A 253 14.70 -26.90 8.71
C ALA A 253 15.80 -26.67 7.65
N GLU A 254 16.03 -27.64 6.77
CA GLU A 254 17.04 -27.62 5.70
C GLU A 254 16.80 -26.55 4.62
N LYS A 255 15.55 -26.10 4.43
CA LYS A 255 15.17 -25.19 3.33
C LYS A 255 15.36 -23.70 3.64
N LEU A 256 15.77 -23.35 4.87
CA LEU A 256 15.95 -21.97 5.31
C LEU A 256 17.41 -21.53 5.21
N SER A 257 17.64 -20.33 4.64
CA SER A 257 18.96 -19.88 4.16
C SER A 257 19.98 -19.52 5.24
N THR A 258 19.54 -19.27 6.48
CA THR A 258 20.39 -18.84 7.61
C THR A 258 20.00 -19.59 8.88
N SER A 259 20.94 -19.76 9.80
CA SER A 259 20.70 -20.36 11.12
C SER A 259 19.63 -19.59 11.90
N LEU A 260 19.67 -18.26 11.86
CA LEU A 260 18.67 -17.38 12.45
C LEU A 260 17.25 -17.68 11.93
N LYS A 261 17.07 -17.81 10.61
CA LYS A 261 15.76 -18.12 10.02
C LYS A 261 15.22 -19.47 10.51
N ARG A 262 16.10 -20.48 10.63
CA ARG A 262 15.78 -21.81 11.16
C ARG A 262 15.40 -21.75 12.64
N GLU A 263 16.21 -21.07 13.46
CA GLU A 263 16.00 -20.92 14.90
C GLU A 263 14.61 -20.31 15.20
N VAL A 264 14.32 -19.14 14.63
CA VAL A 264 13.05 -18.43 14.83
C VAL A 264 11.85 -19.22 14.29
N CYS A 265 12.01 -19.92 13.16
CA CYS A 265 10.95 -20.78 12.61
C CYS A 265 10.66 -21.98 13.52
N ASN A 266 11.69 -22.63 14.05
CA ASN A 266 11.54 -23.77 14.96
C ASN A 266 11.00 -23.32 16.33
N MET A 267 11.32 -22.11 16.80
CA MET A 267 10.64 -21.49 17.96
C MET A 267 9.14 -21.31 17.70
N GLY A 268 8.76 -20.76 16.53
CA GLY A 268 7.35 -20.59 16.12
C GLY A 268 6.56 -21.89 16.15
N LYS A 269 7.10 -22.94 15.50
CA LYS A 269 6.46 -24.26 15.45
C LYS A 269 6.32 -24.91 16.82
N ARG A 270 7.38 -24.88 17.66
CA ARG A 270 7.34 -25.44 19.02
C ARG A 270 6.31 -24.72 19.88
N ALA A 271 6.33 -23.40 19.91
CA ALA A 271 5.34 -22.61 20.65
C ALA A 271 3.89 -22.92 20.19
N GLN A 272 3.65 -23.05 18.87
CA GLN A 272 2.33 -23.41 18.36
C GLN A 272 1.90 -24.82 18.75
N ALA A 273 2.77 -25.82 18.57
CA ALA A 273 2.48 -27.22 18.89
C ALA A 273 2.24 -27.42 20.39
N ASP A 274 3.08 -26.81 21.22
CA ASP A 274 2.99 -26.88 22.68
C ASP A 274 1.73 -26.18 23.19
N LEU A 275 1.39 -24.98 22.69
CA LEU A 275 0.15 -24.29 23.07
C LEU A 275 -1.11 -25.03 22.61
N LEU A 276 -1.08 -25.67 21.43
CA LEU A 276 -2.18 -26.54 20.99
C LEU A 276 -2.34 -27.76 21.90
N LYS A 277 -1.24 -28.40 22.31
CA LYS A 277 -1.27 -29.46 23.31
C LYS A 277 -1.80 -28.96 24.66
N VAL A 278 -1.42 -27.76 25.09
CA VAL A 278 -1.94 -27.17 26.34
C VAL A 278 -3.46 -26.99 26.28
N VAL A 279 -3.98 -26.47 25.16
CA VAL A 279 -5.43 -26.27 24.96
C VAL A 279 -6.21 -27.59 24.87
N ARG A 280 -5.64 -28.62 24.22
CA ARG A 280 -6.31 -29.91 23.95
C ARG A 280 -6.24 -30.91 25.10
N GLU A 281 -5.10 -31.02 25.76
CA GLU A 281 -4.79 -32.09 26.73
C GLU A 281 -4.57 -31.51 28.12
N VAL A 282 -3.56 -30.65 28.29
CA VAL A 282 -3.09 -30.17 29.62
C VAL A 282 -4.20 -29.45 30.38
N ARG A 283 -5.00 -28.62 29.70
CA ARG A 283 -6.11 -27.86 30.30
C ARG A 283 -7.06 -28.74 31.12
N ALA A 284 -7.31 -29.97 30.71
CA ALA A 284 -8.22 -30.89 31.41
C ALA A 284 -7.67 -31.46 32.73
N CYS A 285 -6.43 -31.11 33.09
CA CYS A 285 -5.79 -31.48 34.35
C CYS A 285 -5.75 -30.34 35.40
N TYR A 286 -6.18 -29.12 35.04
CA TYR A 286 -6.07 -27.93 35.89
C TYR A 286 -7.43 -27.37 36.33
N PRO A 287 -7.55 -26.88 37.57
CA PRO A 287 -8.64 -26.00 37.99
C PRO A 287 -8.66 -24.68 37.21
N ALA A 288 -9.80 -23.99 37.20
CA ALA A 288 -9.99 -22.75 36.43
C ALA A 288 -9.10 -21.60 36.95
N GLU A 289 -8.80 -21.59 38.26
CA GLU A 289 -8.05 -20.58 38.99
C GLU A 289 -6.55 -20.55 38.64
N PHE A 290 -6.07 -21.50 37.84
CA PHE A 290 -4.69 -21.56 37.33
C PHE A 290 -4.51 -20.84 35.98
N ASP A 291 -5.61 -20.53 35.27
CA ASP A 291 -5.58 -19.82 33.98
C ASP A 291 -4.58 -20.44 32.98
N VAL A 292 -4.48 -21.78 32.98
CA VAL A 292 -3.28 -22.50 32.51
C VAL A 292 -2.94 -22.22 31.04
N CYS A 293 -3.93 -22.11 30.16
CA CYS A 293 -3.73 -21.80 28.75
C CYS A 293 -3.05 -20.44 28.55
N ASN A 294 -3.51 -19.40 29.25
CA ASN A 294 -2.89 -18.08 29.20
C ASN A 294 -1.56 -18.04 29.97
N THR A 295 -1.40 -18.82 31.03
CA THR A 295 -0.13 -18.93 31.77
C THR A 295 0.98 -19.48 30.88
N TYR A 296 0.75 -20.59 30.16
CA TYR A 296 1.69 -21.04 29.14
C TYR A 296 1.84 -20.01 28.00
N ALA A 297 0.76 -19.39 27.51
CA ALA A 297 0.85 -18.40 26.44
C ALA A 297 1.76 -17.21 26.80
N ARG A 298 1.62 -16.65 28.02
CA ARG A 298 2.47 -15.60 28.59
C ARG A 298 3.93 -16.05 28.69
N LEU A 299 4.18 -17.27 29.15
CA LEU A 299 5.54 -17.84 29.26
C LEU A 299 6.19 -18.04 27.88
N TYR A 300 5.48 -18.63 26.92
CA TYR A 300 5.99 -18.82 25.55
C TYR A 300 6.22 -17.48 24.86
N HIS A 301 5.32 -16.52 25.00
CA HIS A 301 5.47 -15.16 24.47
C HIS A 301 6.72 -14.48 25.04
N GLN A 302 6.90 -14.50 26.37
CA GLN A 302 8.05 -13.88 27.02
C GLN A 302 9.37 -14.53 26.59
N ALA A 303 9.46 -15.87 26.58
CA ALA A 303 10.66 -16.59 26.14
C ALA A 303 11.00 -16.31 24.66
N PHE A 304 9.99 -16.20 23.80
CA PHE A 304 10.15 -15.83 22.39
C PHE A 304 10.65 -14.39 22.25
N SER A 305 10.02 -13.45 22.97
CA SER A 305 10.37 -12.03 23.02
C SER A 305 11.81 -11.82 23.50
N ASP A 306 12.21 -12.42 24.61
CA ASP A 306 13.58 -12.33 25.15
C ASP A 306 14.63 -12.91 24.20
N ARG A 307 14.31 -14.02 23.51
CA ARG A 307 15.21 -14.62 22.53
C ARG A 307 15.35 -13.75 21.28
N LEU A 308 14.25 -13.22 20.73
CA LEU A 308 14.29 -12.27 19.61
C LEU A 308 14.94 -10.93 20.01
N ALA A 309 14.79 -10.47 21.25
CA ALA A 309 15.44 -9.27 21.76
C ALA A 309 16.96 -9.45 21.98
N LYS A 310 17.44 -10.70 22.15
CA LYS A 310 18.87 -11.04 22.08
C LYS A 310 19.35 -11.03 20.62
N ILE A 311 18.59 -11.64 19.71
CA ILE A 311 18.91 -11.67 18.27
C ILE A 311 18.92 -10.25 17.67
N ALA A 312 17.96 -9.39 18.00
CA ALA A 312 17.85 -8.00 17.52
C ALA A 312 19.02 -7.09 17.95
N LYS A 313 19.83 -7.51 18.94
CA LYS A 313 21.04 -6.80 19.41
C LYS A 313 22.31 -7.24 18.68
N SER A 314 22.27 -8.27 17.83
CA SER A 314 23.41 -8.70 17.02
C SER A 314 23.45 -7.99 15.66
N GLU A 315 24.53 -8.18 14.91
CA GLU A 315 24.67 -7.61 13.56
C GLU A 315 23.82 -8.36 12.53
N LEU A 316 22.53 -8.00 12.44
CA LEU A 316 21.63 -8.53 11.43
C LEU A 316 21.97 -8.00 10.02
N ASP A 317 22.02 -8.88 9.02
CA ASP A 317 21.98 -8.50 7.61
C ASP A 317 20.57 -7.97 7.23
N PHE A 318 20.40 -7.47 6.01
CA PHE A 318 19.09 -6.94 5.59
C PHE A 318 18.01 -8.01 5.41
N ASN A 319 18.37 -9.24 5.02
CA ASN A 319 17.42 -10.34 4.79
C ASN A 319 16.90 -10.93 6.10
N ASP A 320 17.77 -11.08 7.10
CA ASP A 320 17.42 -11.54 8.44
C ASP A 320 16.68 -10.44 9.22
N LEU A 321 16.99 -9.16 8.98
CA LEU A 321 16.19 -8.01 9.46
C LEU A 321 14.75 -8.04 8.90
N VAL A 322 14.60 -8.18 7.57
CA VAL A 322 13.28 -8.33 6.91
C VAL A 322 12.53 -9.51 7.52
N TYR A 323 13.19 -10.65 7.69
CA TYR A 323 12.57 -11.87 8.20
C TYR A 323 12.10 -11.73 9.65
N LEU A 324 12.91 -11.13 10.53
CA LEU A 324 12.53 -10.87 11.93
C LEU A 324 11.34 -9.91 12.01
N LEU A 325 11.32 -8.83 11.21
CA LEU A 325 10.17 -7.91 11.15
C LEU A 325 8.90 -8.63 10.67
N CYS A 326 8.99 -9.51 9.67
CA CYS A 326 7.84 -10.34 9.25
C CYS A 326 7.37 -11.30 10.35
N TRP A 327 8.24 -11.79 11.23
CA TRP A 327 7.82 -12.58 12.39
C TRP A 327 7.07 -11.74 13.43
N VAL A 328 7.53 -10.52 13.71
CA VAL A 328 6.89 -9.59 14.65
C VAL A 328 5.51 -9.13 14.15
N TYR A 329 5.39 -8.77 12.87
CA TYR A 329 4.19 -8.14 12.33
C TYR A 329 3.20 -9.08 11.64
N ASN A 330 3.64 -10.22 11.11
CA ASN A 330 2.77 -11.13 10.36
C ASN A 330 2.74 -12.53 10.98
N TYR A 331 3.84 -13.29 10.93
CA TYR A 331 3.81 -14.73 11.19
C TYR A 331 3.37 -15.07 12.62
N TYR A 332 3.94 -14.42 13.65
CA TYR A 332 3.53 -14.67 15.04
C TYR A 332 2.09 -14.20 15.35
N PRO A 333 1.68 -12.94 15.08
CA PRO A 333 0.33 -12.48 15.41
C PRO A 333 -0.78 -13.04 14.52
N HIS A 334 -0.49 -13.65 13.36
CA HIS A 334 -1.53 -14.12 12.43
C HIS A 334 -1.46 -15.62 12.11
N ASP A 335 -0.27 -16.22 11.90
CA ASP A 335 -0.17 -17.66 11.62
C ASP A 335 -0.05 -18.50 12.91
N ILE A 336 0.58 -17.96 13.96
CA ILE A 336 0.72 -18.65 15.25
C ILE A 336 -0.48 -18.39 16.17
N LEU A 337 -0.69 -17.14 16.60
CA LEU A 337 -1.68 -16.81 17.63
C LEU A 337 -3.13 -16.94 17.16
N LYS A 338 -3.46 -16.47 15.94
CA LYS A 338 -4.83 -16.55 15.38
C LYS A 338 -5.19 -17.93 14.80
N HIS A 339 -4.54 -18.98 15.28
CA HIS A 339 -4.99 -20.35 15.03
C HIS A 339 -6.34 -20.59 15.75
N LYS A 340 -7.35 -21.09 15.03
CA LYS A 340 -8.77 -21.19 15.44
C LYS A 340 -9.06 -21.94 16.76
N GLU A 341 -8.09 -22.68 17.28
CA GLU A 341 -8.16 -23.36 18.58
C GLU A 341 -7.50 -22.57 19.71
N LEU A 342 -6.47 -21.77 19.41
CA LEU A 342 -5.77 -20.93 20.39
C LEU A 342 -6.59 -19.67 20.70
N GLU A 343 -7.07 -18.98 19.66
CA GLU A 343 -7.92 -17.77 19.72
C GLU A 343 -9.19 -17.94 20.60
N LYS A 344 -9.67 -19.17 20.79
CA LYS A 344 -10.85 -19.49 21.62
C LYS A 344 -10.55 -19.74 23.10
N ASN A 345 -9.27 -19.89 23.45
CA ASN A 345 -8.83 -20.41 24.75
C ASN A 345 -7.64 -19.63 25.35
N ILE A 346 -7.10 -18.67 24.60
CA ILE A 346 -6.00 -17.78 24.97
C ILE A 346 -6.43 -16.36 24.61
N ASP A 347 -6.26 -15.42 25.54
CA ASP A 347 -6.39 -13.98 25.28
C ASP A 347 -5.13 -13.50 24.56
N CYS A 348 -5.17 -13.56 23.22
CA CYS A 348 -4.06 -13.13 22.38
C CYS A 348 -3.82 -11.61 22.40
N GLU A 349 -4.81 -10.80 22.76
CA GLU A 349 -4.68 -9.35 22.84
C GLU A 349 -3.93 -8.95 24.13
N ALA A 350 -4.20 -9.64 25.25
CA ALA A 350 -3.48 -9.45 26.51
C ALA A 350 -1.99 -9.86 26.47
N LEU A 351 -1.53 -10.57 25.43
CA LEU A 351 -0.11 -10.84 25.21
C LEU A 351 0.65 -9.61 24.66
N GLY A 352 -0.02 -8.75 23.89
CA GLY A 352 0.60 -7.59 23.26
C GLY A 352 1.62 -7.92 22.14
N PRO A 353 2.47 -6.95 21.75
CA PRO A 353 3.40 -7.11 20.63
C PRO A 353 4.63 -7.96 21.02
N LEU A 354 5.01 -8.89 20.13
CA LEU A 354 6.10 -9.86 20.32
C LEU A 354 7.46 -9.25 20.72
N LEU A 355 7.72 -7.99 20.35
CA LEU A 355 8.90 -7.26 20.81
C LEU A 355 8.49 -5.88 21.33
N PRO A 356 9.14 -5.39 22.41
CA PRO A 356 8.86 -4.07 22.93
C PRO A 356 9.29 -2.97 21.95
N GLU A 357 8.56 -1.87 21.95
CA GLU A 357 8.72 -0.76 21.00
C GLU A 357 10.16 -0.20 20.95
N SER A 358 10.87 -0.24 22.08
CA SER A 358 12.27 0.17 22.22
C SER A 358 13.27 -0.70 21.44
N VAL A 359 12.91 -1.95 21.15
CA VAL A 359 13.69 -2.87 20.30
C VAL A 359 13.19 -2.82 18.86
N VAL A 360 11.89 -2.60 18.64
CA VAL A 360 11.30 -2.59 17.29
C VAL A 360 11.64 -1.31 16.52
N ARG A 361 11.48 -0.11 17.08
CA ARG A 361 11.74 1.15 16.35
C ARG A 361 13.14 1.22 15.69
N PRO A 362 14.25 0.81 16.34
CA PRO A 362 15.56 0.76 15.67
C PRO A 362 15.62 -0.19 14.47
N LEU A 363 14.90 -1.31 14.50
CA LEU A 363 14.82 -2.26 13.40
C LEU A 363 13.98 -1.70 12.24
N GLU A 364 12.88 -1.01 12.55
CA GLU A 364 12.07 -0.29 11.55
C GLU A 364 12.88 0.82 10.86
N GLU A 365 13.61 1.64 11.62
CA GLU A 365 14.46 2.70 11.06
C GLU A 365 15.55 2.12 10.17
N LYS A 366 16.23 1.03 10.60
CA LYS A 366 17.23 0.34 9.78
C LYS A 366 16.61 -0.22 8.49
N TYR A 367 15.39 -0.76 8.55
CA TYR A 367 14.67 -1.24 7.35
C TYR A 367 14.32 -0.08 6.41
N LEU A 368 13.66 0.96 6.93
CA LEU A 368 13.13 2.08 6.15
C LEU A 368 14.25 2.91 5.55
N SER A 369 15.32 3.19 6.29
CA SER A 369 16.51 3.87 5.79
C SER A 369 17.20 3.05 4.68
N ASN A 370 17.30 1.72 4.81
CA ASN A 370 17.86 0.90 3.74
C ASN A 370 16.98 0.90 2.48
N LYS A 371 15.66 0.77 2.61
CA LYS A 371 14.72 0.86 1.49
C LYS A 371 14.71 2.24 0.83
N GLU A 372 14.76 3.30 1.62
CA GLU A 372 14.84 4.68 1.13
C GLU A 372 16.10 4.89 0.27
N ASN A 373 17.27 4.49 0.77
CA ASN A 373 18.52 4.57 0.03
C ASN A 373 18.54 3.67 -1.21
N GLN A 374 17.97 2.46 -1.12
CA GLN A 374 17.83 1.54 -2.26
C GLN A 374 17.00 2.17 -3.39
N VAL A 375 15.81 2.70 -3.09
CA VAL A 375 14.94 3.38 -4.06
C VAL A 375 15.61 4.61 -4.63
N LYS A 376 16.24 5.44 -3.79
CA LYS A 376 16.99 6.63 -4.22
C LYS A 376 18.11 6.28 -5.22
N VAL A 377 18.84 5.19 -4.99
CA VAL A 377 19.86 4.68 -5.92
C VAL A 377 19.22 4.16 -7.21
N TRP A 378 18.08 3.47 -7.15
CA TRP A 378 17.38 3.00 -8.35
C TRP A 378 16.89 4.15 -9.25
N VAL A 379 16.14 5.11 -8.70
CA VAL A 379 15.59 6.23 -9.50
C VAL A 379 16.68 7.18 -10.01
N SER A 380 17.79 7.35 -9.28
CA SER A 380 18.95 8.11 -9.76
C SER A 380 19.67 7.39 -10.92
N ASN A 381 19.70 6.06 -10.90
CA ASN A 381 20.26 5.27 -12.00
C ASN A 381 19.33 5.21 -13.22
N ALA A 382 18.01 5.29 -13.03
CA ALA A 382 17.05 5.46 -14.12
C ALA A 382 17.26 6.82 -14.82
N LEU A 383 17.30 7.92 -14.06
CA LEU A 383 17.55 9.26 -14.59
C LEU A 383 18.89 9.34 -15.35
N ARG A 384 19.97 8.77 -14.81
CA ARG A 384 21.28 8.77 -15.48
C ARG A 384 21.26 8.08 -16.84
N LYS A 385 20.62 6.91 -16.95
CA LYS A 385 20.48 6.19 -18.23
C LYS A 385 19.66 6.98 -19.24
N GLU A 386 18.61 7.64 -18.78
CA GLU A 386 17.76 8.51 -19.59
C GLU A 386 18.56 9.73 -20.09
N GLU A 387 19.34 10.40 -19.23
CA GLU A 387 20.29 11.46 -19.62
C GLU A 387 21.35 11.02 -20.63
N ASP A 388 21.94 9.83 -20.43
CA ASP A 388 22.91 9.25 -21.38
C ASP A 388 22.26 9.02 -22.75
N SER A 389 20.99 8.56 -22.77
CA SER A 389 20.21 8.36 -23.99
C SER A 389 19.95 9.69 -24.72
N TRP A 390 19.64 10.77 -24.00
CA TRP A 390 19.44 12.09 -24.61
C TRP A 390 20.71 12.65 -25.26
N ARG A 391 21.90 12.25 -24.78
CA ARG A 391 23.20 12.76 -25.25
C ARG A 391 23.82 11.93 -26.36
N SER A 392 23.62 10.62 -26.34
CA SER A 392 24.35 9.66 -27.19
C SER A 392 23.52 8.48 -27.72
N GLY A 393 22.26 8.36 -27.30
CA GLY A 393 21.35 7.32 -27.74
C GLY A 393 20.66 7.61 -29.08
N PRO A 394 19.82 6.68 -29.55
CA PRO A 394 18.90 6.95 -30.66
C PRO A 394 17.85 8.02 -30.28
N LEU A 395 17.01 8.38 -31.25
CA LEU A 395 15.78 9.11 -30.93
C LEU A 395 14.89 8.27 -29.98
N PRO A 396 14.04 8.89 -29.15
CA PRO A 396 13.04 8.18 -28.35
C PRO A 396 12.16 7.28 -29.22
N GLU A 397 11.60 6.23 -28.61
CA GLU A 397 10.79 5.25 -29.32
C GLU A 397 9.47 5.88 -29.81
N LEU A 398 9.03 5.52 -31.03
CA LEU A 398 7.72 5.90 -31.54
C LEU A 398 6.72 4.79 -31.21
N ILE A 399 5.80 5.06 -30.29
CA ILE A 399 4.74 4.13 -29.88
C ILE A 399 3.41 4.74 -30.28
N SER A 400 2.62 4.04 -31.10
CA SER A 400 1.37 4.55 -31.67
C SER A 400 1.56 5.94 -32.33
N ASP A 401 2.58 6.03 -33.17
CA ASP A 401 2.98 7.20 -33.97
C ASP A 401 3.41 8.46 -33.18
N TYR A 402 3.59 8.38 -31.85
CA TYR A 402 4.14 9.49 -31.04
C TYR A 402 5.39 9.09 -30.24
N TYR A 403 6.25 10.07 -29.97
CA TYR A 403 7.48 9.85 -29.19
C TYR A 403 7.21 9.52 -27.73
N PHE A 404 7.89 8.50 -27.20
CA PHE A 404 7.71 7.97 -25.86
C PHE A 404 9.04 7.75 -25.11
N SER A 405 9.01 7.86 -23.78
CA SER A 405 10.13 7.50 -22.89
C SER A 405 9.61 6.66 -21.73
N ASN A 406 10.35 5.60 -21.39
CA ASN A 406 9.98 4.67 -20.32
C ASN A 406 10.26 5.23 -18.90
N ILE A 407 10.94 6.38 -18.76
CA ILE A 407 11.43 6.89 -17.47
C ILE A 407 10.34 7.02 -16.40
N ALA A 408 9.12 7.44 -16.77
CA ALA A 408 8.01 7.51 -15.82
C ALA A 408 7.51 6.13 -15.39
N ILE A 409 7.33 5.20 -16.34
CA ILE A 409 6.95 3.81 -16.05
C ILE A 409 7.99 3.15 -15.14
N ASP A 410 9.27 3.26 -15.47
CA ASP A 410 10.36 2.65 -14.70
C ASP A 410 10.42 3.18 -13.26
N VAL A 411 10.36 4.51 -13.07
CA VAL A 411 10.42 5.14 -11.74
C VAL A 411 9.18 4.84 -10.92
N ILE A 412 7.99 4.86 -11.54
CA ILE A 412 6.73 4.46 -10.89
C ILE A 412 6.80 3.01 -10.41
N GLN A 413 7.25 2.07 -11.27
CA GLN A 413 7.37 0.66 -10.91
C GLN A 413 8.40 0.40 -9.81
N MET A 414 9.50 1.17 -9.76
CA MET A 414 10.50 1.10 -8.68
C MET A 414 9.92 1.53 -7.33
N ILE A 415 9.13 2.60 -7.30
CA ILE A 415 8.48 3.10 -6.08
C ILE A 415 7.36 2.16 -5.64
N ASP A 416 6.44 1.81 -6.54
CA ASP A 416 5.35 0.85 -6.28
C ASP A 416 5.87 -0.52 -5.82
N GLY A 417 7.00 -0.98 -6.37
CA GLY A 417 7.67 -2.21 -5.93
C GLY A 417 8.11 -2.13 -4.47
N ALA A 418 8.88 -1.10 -4.11
CA ALA A 418 9.34 -0.90 -2.75
C ALA A 418 8.20 -0.61 -1.76
N MET A 419 7.10 0.02 -2.21
CA MET A 419 5.87 0.17 -1.42
C MET A 419 5.25 -1.20 -1.12
N ARG A 420 4.98 -2.02 -2.13
CA ARG A 420 4.41 -3.37 -1.93
C ARG A 420 5.27 -4.24 -1.01
N GLU A 421 6.59 -4.20 -1.18
CA GLU A 421 7.52 -4.92 -0.30
C GLU A 421 7.46 -4.42 1.15
N THR A 422 7.33 -3.11 1.36
CA THR A 422 7.25 -2.49 2.69
C THR A 422 5.91 -2.76 3.36
N THR A 423 4.79 -2.64 2.64
CA THR A 423 3.46 -3.01 3.13
C THR A 423 3.41 -4.49 3.51
N ALA A 424 4.04 -5.38 2.73
CA ALA A 424 4.10 -6.81 3.04
C ALA A 424 4.90 -7.14 4.33
N VAL A 425 5.89 -6.32 4.71
CA VAL A 425 6.65 -6.51 5.96
C VAL A 425 5.89 -6.01 7.19
N PHE A 426 5.15 -4.90 7.07
CA PHE A 426 4.57 -4.19 8.21
C PHE A 426 3.04 -4.23 8.33
N SER A 427 2.34 -4.74 7.32
CA SER A 427 0.87 -4.73 7.20
C SER A 427 0.22 -3.35 7.45
N ASN A 428 0.95 -2.28 7.11
CA ASN A 428 0.53 -0.88 7.28
C ASN A 428 1.21 0.01 6.23
N GLU A 429 0.40 0.65 5.38
CA GLU A 429 0.85 1.53 4.30
C GLU A 429 1.49 2.83 4.80
N SER A 430 1.20 3.30 6.02
CA SER A 430 1.72 4.58 6.52
C SER A 430 3.25 4.61 6.60
N ARG A 431 3.89 3.43 6.75
CA ARG A 431 5.35 3.27 6.75
C ARG A 431 5.98 3.44 5.36
N CYS A 432 5.19 3.41 4.28
CA CYS A 432 5.68 3.66 2.92
C CYS A 432 5.97 5.14 2.64
N GLN A 433 5.54 6.08 3.48
CA GLN A 433 5.64 7.53 3.25
C GLN A 433 7.07 7.99 2.84
N ARG A 434 8.13 7.47 3.48
CA ARG A 434 9.53 7.80 3.14
C ARG A 434 9.96 7.35 1.74
N ILE A 435 9.40 6.24 1.26
CA ILE A 435 9.64 5.68 -0.07
C ILE A 435 8.91 6.53 -1.12
N VAL A 436 7.64 6.88 -0.87
CA VAL A 436 6.86 7.74 -1.77
C VAL A 436 7.48 9.14 -1.90
N CYS A 437 8.00 9.70 -0.79
CA CYS A 437 8.72 10.97 -0.79
C CYS A 437 9.98 10.99 -1.69
N GLN A 438 10.54 9.84 -2.08
CA GLN A 438 11.67 9.84 -3.03
C GLN A 438 11.26 10.33 -4.43
N LEU A 439 9.96 10.34 -4.78
CA LEU A 439 9.50 10.93 -6.03
C LEU A 439 9.76 12.44 -6.10
N GLU A 440 9.59 13.20 -5.01
CA GLU A 440 9.92 14.64 -4.98
C GLU A 440 11.40 14.86 -5.33
N ILE A 441 12.28 14.07 -4.73
CA ILE A 441 13.74 14.14 -4.91
C ILE A 441 14.14 13.76 -6.34
N PHE A 442 13.49 12.73 -6.92
CA PHE A 442 13.63 12.39 -8.33
C PHE A 442 13.17 13.55 -9.24
N LEU A 443 11.95 14.09 -9.03
CA LEU A 443 11.38 15.16 -9.87
C LEU A 443 12.21 16.45 -9.81
N MET A 444 12.79 16.79 -8.66
CA MET A 444 13.73 17.92 -8.54
C MET A 444 14.98 17.72 -9.42
N SER A 445 15.53 16.51 -9.45
CA SER A 445 16.72 16.19 -10.24
C SER A 445 16.38 16.13 -11.74
N TYR A 446 15.28 15.45 -12.09
CA TYR A 446 14.75 15.32 -13.45
C TYR A 446 14.44 16.68 -14.09
N LYS A 447 13.81 17.60 -13.36
CA LYS A 447 13.62 19.00 -13.80
C LYS A 447 14.94 19.67 -14.15
N LYS A 448 15.93 19.59 -13.27
CA LYS A 448 17.26 20.17 -13.48
C LYS A 448 17.93 19.57 -14.73
N SER A 449 17.90 18.25 -14.88
CA SER A 449 18.52 17.56 -16.02
C SER A 449 17.86 17.92 -17.34
N LEU A 450 16.53 18.02 -17.40
CA LEU A 450 15.81 18.53 -18.57
C LEU A 450 16.16 19.98 -18.88
N GLU A 451 16.21 20.85 -17.87
CA GLU A 451 16.60 22.25 -18.03
C GLU A 451 18.05 22.42 -18.53
N GLU A 452 18.99 21.58 -18.08
CA GLU A 452 20.37 21.58 -18.57
C GLU A 452 20.48 21.03 -20.00
N PHE A 453 19.69 20.00 -20.34
CA PHE A 453 19.61 19.47 -21.69
C PHE A 453 19.02 20.49 -22.69
N MET A 454 17.93 21.20 -22.32
CA MET A 454 17.32 22.26 -23.14
C MET A 454 18.25 23.45 -23.42
N LYS A 455 19.27 23.68 -22.59
CA LYS A 455 20.31 24.71 -22.79
C LYS A 455 21.41 24.26 -23.78
N GLY A 456 21.39 22.99 -24.19
CA GLY A 456 22.32 22.40 -25.15
C GLY A 456 22.02 22.75 -26.62
N LYS A 457 22.77 22.11 -27.53
CA LYS A 457 22.62 22.22 -29.00
C LYS A 457 22.35 20.86 -29.67
N GLY A 458 21.71 19.94 -28.95
CA GLY A 458 21.38 18.61 -29.46
C GLY A 458 20.35 18.66 -30.59
N VAL A 459 20.55 17.87 -31.63
CA VAL A 459 19.63 17.80 -32.79
C VAL A 459 18.31 17.11 -32.41
N ASN A 460 18.35 16.24 -31.40
CA ASN A 460 17.23 15.43 -30.90
C ASN A 460 16.33 16.13 -29.87
N ILE A 461 16.61 17.38 -29.44
CA ILE A 461 15.89 18.03 -28.32
C ILE A 461 14.36 18.02 -28.54
N LYS A 462 13.89 18.30 -29.76
CA LYS A 462 12.44 18.27 -30.09
C LYS A 462 11.80 16.92 -29.77
N ALA A 463 12.44 15.80 -30.15
CA ALA A 463 11.91 14.46 -29.93
C ALA A 463 11.95 14.05 -28.45
N VAL A 464 13.06 14.35 -27.76
CA VAL A 464 13.22 14.11 -26.33
C VAL A 464 12.16 14.86 -25.52
N LEU A 465 11.87 16.13 -25.84
CA LEU A 465 10.83 16.89 -25.17
C LEU A 465 9.41 16.36 -25.49
N LYS A 466 9.14 15.91 -26.72
CA LYS A 466 7.87 15.23 -27.08
C LYS A 466 7.64 13.99 -26.22
N ALA A 467 8.66 13.14 -26.04
CA ALA A 467 8.62 11.98 -25.16
C ALA A 467 8.43 12.34 -23.68
N ASN A 468 9.20 13.31 -23.17
CA ASN A 468 9.20 13.65 -21.76
C ASN A 468 7.91 14.39 -21.31
N LEU A 469 7.18 15.05 -22.22
CA LEU A 469 5.82 15.53 -21.94
C LEU A 469 4.86 14.38 -21.57
N VAL A 470 4.98 13.21 -22.21
CA VAL A 470 4.16 12.03 -21.87
C VAL A 470 4.54 11.49 -20.48
N SER A 471 5.84 11.47 -20.15
CA SER A 471 6.34 11.12 -18.82
C SER A 471 5.77 12.05 -17.73
N ILE A 472 5.68 13.35 -18.01
CA ILE A 472 5.13 14.36 -17.10
C ILE A 472 3.63 14.13 -16.84
N GLU A 473 2.83 13.84 -17.88
CA GLU A 473 1.42 13.44 -17.71
C GLU A 473 1.28 12.19 -16.83
N GLN A 474 2.09 11.16 -17.07
CA GLN A 474 2.07 9.91 -16.28
C GLN A 474 2.42 10.15 -14.80
N PHE A 475 3.39 11.01 -14.50
CA PHE A 475 3.69 11.40 -13.11
C PHE A 475 2.55 12.20 -12.48
N LYS A 476 1.91 13.14 -13.21
CA LYS A 476 0.73 13.87 -12.72
C LYS A 476 -0.42 12.92 -12.35
N GLU A 477 -0.75 11.96 -13.21
CA GLU A 477 -1.75 10.93 -12.94
C GLU A 477 -1.40 10.07 -11.71
N HIS A 478 -0.13 9.70 -11.55
CA HIS A 478 0.31 8.81 -10.47
C HIS A 478 0.36 9.53 -9.10
N ILE A 479 0.69 10.83 -9.04
CA ILE A 479 0.65 11.61 -7.80
C ILE A 479 -0.76 11.66 -7.18
N VAL A 480 -1.81 11.61 -8.00
CA VAL A 480 -3.20 11.50 -7.53
C VAL A 480 -3.47 10.14 -6.89
N LYS A 481 -2.86 9.06 -7.40
CA LYS A 481 -3.07 7.68 -6.94
C LYS A 481 -2.47 7.38 -5.57
N PHE A 482 -1.52 8.18 -5.07
CA PHE A 482 -0.90 7.94 -3.75
C PHE A 482 -1.82 8.15 -2.54
N GLY A 483 -3.01 8.75 -2.71
CA GLY A 483 -3.90 9.04 -1.58
C GLY A 483 -3.17 9.79 -0.47
N ASP A 484 -3.43 9.46 0.80
CA ASP A 484 -2.81 10.15 1.93
C ASP A 484 -1.36 9.72 2.25
N LEU A 485 -0.80 8.78 1.49
CA LEU A 485 0.58 8.29 1.68
C LEU A 485 1.64 9.35 1.34
N LEU A 486 1.31 10.31 0.48
CA LEU A 486 2.13 11.48 0.18
C LEU A 486 1.47 12.75 0.77
N PRO A 487 2.10 13.45 1.73
CA PRO A 487 1.52 14.66 2.34
C PRO A 487 1.14 15.73 1.31
N GLU A 488 0.07 16.51 1.54
CA GLU A 488 -0.38 17.51 0.55
C GLU A 488 0.65 18.60 0.26
N GLU A 489 1.53 18.95 1.21
CA GLU A 489 2.67 19.83 0.92
C GLU A 489 3.60 19.21 -0.15
N LYS A 490 3.89 17.91 0.00
CA LYS A 490 4.74 17.15 -0.93
C LYS A 490 4.06 16.93 -2.27
N LYS A 491 2.78 16.57 -2.31
CA LYS A 491 1.99 16.52 -3.54
C LYS A 491 2.01 17.86 -4.26
N THR A 492 1.80 18.97 -3.55
CA THR A 492 1.78 20.33 -4.13
C THR A 492 3.14 20.72 -4.71
N ARG A 493 4.25 20.41 -4.02
CA ARG A 493 5.61 20.56 -4.56
C ARG A 493 5.82 19.71 -5.82
N CYS A 494 5.39 18.45 -5.82
CA CYS A 494 5.52 17.57 -6.99
C CYS A 494 4.68 18.05 -8.19
N ARG A 495 3.43 18.53 -7.96
CA ARG A 495 2.57 19.17 -8.98
C ARG A 495 3.29 20.37 -9.60
N SER A 496 3.78 21.30 -8.77
CA SER A 496 4.52 22.49 -9.21
C SER A 496 5.81 22.16 -9.98
N LEU A 497 6.57 21.14 -9.59
CA LEU A 497 7.75 20.68 -10.34
C LEU A 497 7.40 20.15 -11.73
N LEU A 498 6.26 19.45 -11.87
CA LEU A 498 5.77 18.93 -13.14
C LEU A 498 5.17 20.01 -14.03
N GLU A 499 4.42 20.95 -13.45
CA GLU A 499 3.93 22.16 -14.12
C GLU A 499 5.11 22.99 -14.65
N ASP A 500 6.15 23.25 -13.85
CA ASP A 500 7.36 23.96 -14.29
C ASP A 500 8.08 23.26 -15.46
N MET A 501 8.21 21.92 -15.41
CA MET A 501 8.84 21.14 -16.48
C MET A 501 8.04 21.20 -17.79
N GLU A 502 6.73 21.04 -17.69
CA GLU A 502 5.78 21.14 -18.80
C GLU A 502 5.80 22.54 -19.43
N ASP A 503 5.74 23.58 -18.61
CA ASP A 503 5.81 24.97 -19.03
C ASP A 503 7.14 25.28 -19.73
N CYS A 504 8.26 24.73 -19.24
CA CYS A 504 9.55 24.85 -19.90
C CYS A 504 9.59 24.12 -21.27
N ALA A 505 9.05 22.89 -21.35
CA ALA A 505 8.99 22.14 -22.60
C ALA A 505 8.12 22.83 -23.66
N TYR A 506 6.90 23.26 -23.32
CA TYR A 506 6.06 24.00 -24.27
C TYR A 506 6.65 25.35 -24.66
N ARG A 507 7.26 26.08 -23.73
CA ARG A 507 7.92 27.37 -24.02
C ARG A 507 9.05 27.21 -25.03
N TYR A 508 9.83 26.13 -24.95
CA TYR A 508 10.87 25.81 -25.95
C TYR A 508 10.30 25.69 -27.38
N PHE A 509 9.21 24.92 -27.56
CA PHE A 509 8.55 24.81 -28.88
C PHE A 509 7.96 26.16 -29.33
N LEU A 510 7.27 26.87 -28.43
CA LEU A 510 6.61 28.14 -28.72
C LEU A 510 7.59 29.26 -29.07
N ASP A 511 8.79 29.30 -28.47
CA ASP A 511 9.83 30.28 -28.78
C ASP A 511 10.51 30.01 -30.14
N ILE A 512 10.65 28.74 -30.56
CA ILE A 512 11.09 28.38 -31.91
C ILE A 512 10.05 28.85 -32.94
N MET A 513 8.79 28.44 -32.79
CA MET A 513 7.69 28.86 -33.68
C MET A 513 7.54 30.40 -33.72
N ARG A 514 7.77 31.10 -32.59
CA ARG A 514 7.76 32.56 -32.53
C ARG A 514 8.96 33.21 -33.25
N ALA A 515 10.10 32.53 -33.32
CA ALA A 515 11.29 32.99 -34.04
C ALA A 515 11.13 32.83 -35.56
N ASP A 516 10.47 31.75 -36.00
CA ASP A 516 10.23 31.44 -37.41
C ASP A 516 9.12 32.33 -37.99
N LEU A 517 7.92 32.35 -37.37
CA LEU A 517 6.77 33.22 -37.73
C LEU A 517 7.06 34.74 -37.62
N LYS A 518 8.24 35.12 -37.12
CA LYS A 518 8.69 36.50 -36.88
C LYS A 518 8.70 37.38 -38.13
N ALA A 519 8.84 36.77 -39.32
CA ALA A 519 8.78 37.47 -40.60
C ALA A 519 7.33 37.84 -40.97
N GLN A 520 6.43 36.87 -40.95
CA GLN A 520 5.01 37.01 -41.26
C GLN A 520 4.34 37.99 -40.30
N TYR A 521 4.63 37.88 -38.99
CA TYR A 521 4.19 38.88 -38.01
C TYR A 521 4.67 40.31 -38.33
N LYS A 522 5.72 40.55 -39.14
CA LYS A 522 6.14 41.93 -39.51
C LYS A 522 5.26 42.55 -40.60
N GLN A 523 4.61 41.71 -41.41
CA GLN A 523 3.71 42.13 -42.49
C GLN A 523 2.31 42.48 -41.96
N LEU A 524 1.88 41.85 -40.85
CA LEU A 524 0.68 42.25 -40.12
C LEU A 524 0.68 43.76 -39.82
N TRP A 525 -0.46 44.40 -40.08
CA TRP A 525 -0.68 45.84 -39.92
C TRP A 525 0.32 46.71 -40.72
N THR A 526 0.58 46.33 -41.96
CA THR A 526 1.27 47.11 -43.00
C THR A 526 0.33 47.36 -44.19
N PRO A 527 0.67 48.22 -45.19
CA PRO A 527 -0.16 48.39 -46.37
C PRO A 527 -0.45 47.10 -47.15
N ALA A 528 0.47 46.12 -47.15
CA ALA A 528 0.28 44.83 -47.81
C ALA A 528 -0.74 43.92 -47.10
N TRP A 529 -0.91 44.09 -45.78
CA TRP A 529 -1.90 43.34 -44.99
C TRP A 529 -3.34 43.70 -45.40
N LEU A 530 -3.61 44.94 -45.83
CA LEU A 530 -4.93 45.39 -46.29
C LEU A 530 -5.44 44.69 -47.56
N THR A 531 -4.57 43.95 -48.26
CA THR A 531 -4.91 43.21 -49.50
C THR A 531 -4.55 41.73 -49.44
N GLY A 532 -3.83 41.28 -48.39
CA GLY A 532 -3.32 39.90 -48.26
C GLY A 532 -3.67 39.21 -46.94
N GLY A 533 -4.24 39.93 -45.97
CA GLY A 533 -4.68 39.38 -44.68
C GLY A 533 -3.59 38.56 -43.97
N THR A 534 -3.97 37.36 -43.54
CA THR A 534 -3.11 36.41 -42.82
C THR A 534 -2.57 35.23 -43.63
N CYS A 535 -2.80 35.13 -44.95
CA CYS A 535 -2.53 33.90 -45.71
C CYS A 535 -1.13 33.27 -45.50
N GLU A 536 -0.04 34.04 -45.64
CA GLU A 536 1.34 33.55 -45.40
C GLU A 536 1.58 33.09 -43.94
N LEU A 537 0.87 33.67 -42.97
CA LEU A 537 0.95 33.31 -41.56
C LEU A 537 0.18 32.00 -41.29
N GLU A 538 -0.99 31.85 -41.91
CA GLU A 538 -1.86 30.67 -41.81
C GLU A 538 -1.15 29.40 -42.30
N GLU A 539 -0.48 29.46 -43.45
CA GLU A 539 0.28 28.33 -44.03
C GLU A 539 1.43 27.89 -43.12
N GLN A 540 2.19 28.84 -42.57
CA GLN A 540 3.33 28.55 -41.69
C GLN A 540 2.86 28.02 -40.31
N ILE A 541 1.73 28.51 -39.79
CA ILE A 541 1.09 27.94 -38.59
C ILE A 541 0.69 26.48 -38.85
N LYS A 542 0.03 26.18 -39.98
CA LYS A 542 -0.34 24.80 -40.35
C LYS A 542 0.88 23.88 -40.43
N GLY A 543 1.96 24.33 -41.08
CA GLY A 543 3.23 23.58 -41.13
C GLY A 543 3.80 23.27 -39.74
N HIS A 544 3.88 24.25 -38.85
CA HIS A 544 4.37 24.06 -37.48
C HIS A 544 3.49 23.13 -36.61
N ILE A 545 2.19 23.04 -36.89
CA ILE A 545 1.31 22.09 -36.20
C ILE A 545 1.49 20.67 -36.77
N GLN A 546 1.68 20.54 -38.08
CA GLN A 546 1.98 19.26 -38.75
C GLN A 546 3.35 18.70 -38.33
N ASP A 547 4.36 19.55 -38.10
CA ASP A 547 5.66 19.25 -37.46
C ASP A 547 5.54 18.66 -36.03
N CYS A 548 4.33 18.62 -35.47
CA CYS A 548 4.02 18.07 -34.15
C CYS A 548 3.04 16.89 -34.21
N GLY A 549 2.83 16.26 -35.38
CA GLY A 549 1.99 15.06 -35.52
C GLY A 549 2.48 13.84 -34.72
N ASP A 550 3.79 13.77 -34.51
CA ASP A 550 4.59 12.83 -33.69
C ASP A 550 4.55 13.13 -32.16
N MET A 551 3.70 14.07 -31.73
CA MET A 551 3.46 14.38 -30.32
C MET A 551 2.11 13.77 -29.89
N LYS A 552 2.07 13.16 -28.68
CA LYS A 552 0.85 12.61 -28.09
C LYS A 552 -0.30 13.62 -28.16
N SER A 553 -1.49 13.14 -28.54
CA SER A 553 -2.62 14.01 -28.94
C SER A 553 -3.14 14.96 -27.84
N THR A 554 -2.94 14.63 -26.57
CA THR A 554 -3.18 15.53 -25.43
C THR A 554 -2.18 16.69 -25.43
N CYS A 555 -0.89 16.37 -25.41
CA CYS A 555 0.20 17.35 -25.44
C CYS A 555 0.16 18.25 -26.69
N ARG A 556 -0.18 17.69 -27.86
CA ARG A 556 -0.35 18.46 -29.10
C ARG A 556 -1.47 19.49 -28.97
N LYS A 557 -2.63 19.13 -28.43
CA LYS A 557 -3.76 20.07 -28.23
C LYS A 557 -3.40 21.20 -27.27
N GLU A 558 -2.65 20.91 -26.21
CA GLU A 558 -2.15 21.91 -25.27
C GLU A 558 -1.15 22.88 -25.94
N LEU A 559 -0.20 22.36 -26.72
CA LEU A 559 0.72 23.18 -27.52
C LEU A 559 -0.02 24.06 -28.54
N VAL A 560 -1.01 23.51 -29.24
CA VAL A 560 -1.88 24.23 -30.19
C VAL A 560 -2.71 25.30 -29.48
N GLY A 561 -3.21 25.03 -28.27
CA GLY A 561 -3.88 26.02 -27.40
C GLY A 561 -2.96 27.18 -27.05
N ARG A 562 -1.77 26.91 -26.52
CA ARG A 562 -0.78 27.93 -26.15
C ARG A 562 -0.30 28.73 -27.37
N LEU A 563 -0.15 28.08 -28.53
CA LEU A 563 0.21 28.73 -29.79
C LEU A 563 -0.92 29.65 -30.29
N HIS A 564 -2.19 29.25 -30.15
CA HIS A 564 -3.34 30.08 -30.52
C HIS A 564 -3.34 31.41 -29.74
N VAL A 565 -3.20 31.37 -28.41
CA VAL A 565 -3.13 32.61 -27.61
C VAL A 565 -1.90 33.44 -27.97
N GLN A 566 -0.76 32.80 -28.25
CA GLN A 566 0.47 33.48 -28.67
C GLN A 566 0.31 34.23 -30.01
N VAL A 567 -0.30 33.60 -31.02
CA VAL A 567 -0.54 34.22 -32.33
C VAL A 567 -1.46 35.42 -32.18
N MET A 568 -2.59 35.26 -31.48
CA MET A 568 -3.56 36.33 -31.27
C MET A 568 -2.95 37.50 -30.48
N ALA A 569 -2.16 37.22 -29.44
CA ALA A 569 -1.48 38.24 -28.65
C ALA A 569 -0.40 38.98 -29.47
N GLU A 570 0.39 38.31 -30.30
CA GLU A 570 1.35 38.99 -31.17
C GLU A 570 0.64 39.76 -32.30
N TYR A 571 -0.47 39.27 -32.86
CA TYR A 571 -1.29 39.99 -33.84
C TYR A 571 -1.77 41.34 -33.29
N VAL A 572 -2.46 41.34 -32.14
CA VAL A 572 -2.94 42.57 -31.49
C VAL A 572 -1.77 43.51 -31.15
N LYS A 573 -0.63 42.96 -30.74
CA LYS A 573 0.64 43.68 -30.49
C LYS A 573 1.36 44.16 -31.76
N ARG A 574 0.97 43.75 -32.97
CA ARG A 574 1.45 44.33 -34.25
C ARG A 574 0.53 45.48 -34.67
N MET A 575 -0.77 45.28 -34.58
CA MET A 575 -1.78 46.34 -34.73
C MET A 575 -1.49 47.53 -33.81
N MET A 576 -1.35 47.31 -32.49
CA MET A 576 -1.06 48.34 -31.49
C MET A 576 0.32 49.03 -31.62
N LYS A 577 1.16 48.65 -32.58
CA LYS A 577 2.39 49.40 -32.93
C LYS A 577 2.13 50.56 -33.91
N GLY A 578 0.92 50.68 -34.46
CA GLY A 578 0.47 51.89 -35.17
C GLY A 578 1.22 52.21 -36.46
N LYS A 579 1.83 51.21 -37.12
CA LYS A 579 2.49 51.35 -38.44
C LYS A 579 1.54 51.92 -39.49
N VAL A 580 0.37 51.28 -39.64
CA VAL A 580 -0.78 51.81 -40.37
C VAL A 580 -1.66 52.58 -39.39
N LYS A 581 -2.06 53.79 -39.78
CA LYS A 581 -3.12 54.56 -39.12
C LYS A 581 -4.29 54.62 -40.08
N LEU A 582 -5.50 54.36 -39.58
CA LEU A 582 -6.74 54.36 -40.34
C LEU A 582 -7.24 55.80 -40.48
N LYS A 583 -6.56 56.55 -41.34
CA LYS A 583 -6.75 58.00 -41.49
C LYS A 583 -8.12 58.38 -42.03
N ASP A 584 -8.50 57.68 -43.10
CA ASP A 584 -9.60 58.04 -43.99
C ASP A 584 -10.68 56.94 -43.95
N ARG A 585 -11.93 57.29 -44.31
CA ARG A 585 -13.08 56.39 -44.10
C ARG A 585 -12.96 55.08 -44.90
N GLU A 586 -12.47 55.16 -46.13
CA GLU A 586 -12.23 54.02 -47.03
C GLU A 586 -11.22 53.02 -46.44
N LEU A 587 -10.18 53.53 -45.76
CA LEU A 587 -9.18 52.73 -45.05
C LEU A 587 -9.78 52.00 -43.85
N GLN A 588 -10.77 52.60 -43.17
CA GLN A 588 -11.50 51.96 -42.07
C GLN A 588 -12.50 50.93 -42.59
N GLU A 589 -13.21 51.24 -43.69
CA GLU A 589 -14.13 50.35 -44.39
C GLU A 589 -13.44 49.11 -44.98
N THR A 590 -12.15 49.21 -45.32
CA THR A 590 -11.32 48.07 -45.77
C THR A 590 -10.74 47.29 -44.58
N ALA A 591 -10.19 47.97 -43.57
CA ALA A 591 -9.47 47.31 -42.47
C ALA A 591 -10.39 46.59 -41.47
N VAL A 592 -11.63 47.06 -41.26
CA VAL A 592 -12.56 46.43 -40.31
C VAL A 592 -13.07 45.05 -40.79
N PRO A 593 -13.44 44.85 -42.07
CA PRO A 593 -13.68 43.52 -42.63
C PRO A 593 -12.46 42.61 -42.58
N GLN A 594 -11.27 43.06 -43.03
CA GLN A 594 -10.06 42.23 -43.02
C GLN A 594 -9.72 41.74 -41.59
N LEU A 595 -9.86 42.60 -40.59
CA LEU A 595 -9.64 42.25 -39.18
C LEU A 595 -10.65 41.21 -38.63
N ARG A 596 -11.85 41.12 -39.20
CA ARG A 596 -12.86 40.10 -38.85
C ARG A 596 -12.61 38.80 -39.62
N GLU A 597 -12.23 38.88 -40.89
CA GLU A 597 -11.86 37.71 -41.71
C GLU A 597 -10.60 37.00 -41.18
N ASP A 598 -9.53 37.74 -40.90
CA ASP A 598 -8.30 37.22 -40.28
C ASP A 598 -8.60 36.49 -38.94
N ASN A 599 -9.53 37.03 -38.16
CA ASN A 599 -9.97 36.44 -36.90
C ASN A 599 -10.67 35.09 -37.12
N GLU A 600 -11.61 35.03 -38.05
CA GLU A 600 -12.34 33.80 -38.38
C GLU A 600 -11.37 32.74 -38.90
N ARG A 601 -10.51 33.07 -39.86
CA ARG A 601 -9.51 32.14 -40.42
C ARG A 601 -8.55 31.61 -39.36
N LEU A 602 -7.94 32.48 -38.55
CA LEU A 602 -7.01 32.05 -37.50
C LEU A 602 -7.69 31.16 -36.45
N ASN A 603 -8.89 31.52 -35.99
CA ASN A 603 -9.61 30.70 -34.99
C ASN A 603 -10.06 29.35 -35.57
N VAL A 604 -10.48 29.29 -36.83
CA VAL A 604 -10.81 28.02 -37.52
C VAL A 604 -9.60 27.09 -37.51
N ILE A 605 -8.44 27.55 -38.00
CA ILE A 605 -7.21 26.73 -38.06
C ILE A 605 -6.86 26.15 -36.69
N PHE A 606 -6.87 26.98 -35.65
CA PHE A 606 -6.54 26.51 -34.31
C PHE A 606 -7.60 25.58 -33.71
N THR A 607 -8.89 25.79 -33.97
CA THR A 607 -9.96 24.97 -33.39
C THR A 607 -10.16 23.64 -34.13
N GLU A 608 -9.92 23.58 -35.45
CA GLU A 608 -9.83 22.35 -36.23
C GLU A 608 -8.67 21.47 -35.75
N GLU A 609 -7.51 22.07 -35.47
CA GLU A 609 -6.34 21.41 -34.87
C GLU A 609 -6.49 21.12 -33.35
N GLY A 610 -7.66 21.39 -32.78
CA GLY A 610 -8.05 20.96 -31.43
C GLY A 610 -7.77 21.94 -30.29
N SER A 611 -7.51 23.21 -30.57
CA SER A 611 -7.41 24.28 -29.56
C SER A 611 -8.71 24.41 -28.75
N GLY A 612 -8.59 24.38 -27.41
CA GLY A 612 -9.69 24.69 -26.50
C GLY A 612 -10.04 26.19 -26.41
N GLU A 613 -9.20 27.07 -26.96
CA GLU A 613 -9.18 28.51 -26.67
C GLU A 613 -10.22 29.32 -27.47
N LYS A 614 -11.44 28.79 -27.62
CA LYS A 614 -12.52 29.35 -28.46
C LYS A 614 -12.90 30.79 -28.13
N TRP A 615 -12.64 31.26 -26.90
CA TRP A 615 -12.90 32.64 -26.47
C TRP A 615 -12.05 33.70 -27.19
N LEU A 616 -10.94 33.30 -27.81
CA LEU A 616 -10.11 34.21 -28.60
C LEU A 616 -10.86 34.79 -29.81
N GLN A 617 -11.88 34.09 -30.31
CA GLN A 617 -12.72 34.50 -31.45
C GLN A 617 -13.45 35.84 -31.21
N GLU A 618 -13.64 36.25 -29.96
CA GLU A 618 -14.34 37.50 -29.60
C GLU A 618 -13.42 38.73 -29.62
N ILE A 619 -12.09 38.55 -29.55
CA ILE A 619 -11.15 39.64 -29.26
C ILE A 619 -11.07 40.62 -30.43
N LEU A 620 -10.75 40.12 -31.63
CA LEU A 620 -10.58 40.99 -32.80
C LEU A 620 -11.93 41.59 -33.25
N PRO A 621 -13.09 40.91 -33.18
CA PRO A 621 -14.40 41.52 -33.41
C PRO A 621 -14.75 42.70 -32.50
N LYS A 622 -14.45 42.63 -31.20
CA LYS A 622 -14.66 43.76 -30.25
C LYS A 622 -13.70 44.92 -30.55
N ILE A 623 -12.44 44.61 -30.83
CA ILE A 623 -11.43 45.60 -31.25
C ILE A 623 -11.81 46.26 -32.59
N ALA A 624 -12.32 45.49 -33.55
CA ALA A 624 -12.79 45.97 -34.84
C ALA A 624 -13.97 46.94 -34.69
N GLU A 625 -14.81 46.75 -33.67
CA GLU A 625 -15.94 47.65 -33.38
C GLU A 625 -15.47 49.00 -32.84
N VAL A 626 -14.51 49.03 -31.91
CA VAL A 626 -13.81 50.27 -31.47
C VAL A 626 -13.20 51.01 -32.68
N LEU A 627 -12.64 50.28 -33.65
CA LEU A 627 -12.10 50.86 -34.88
C LEU A 627 -13.19 51.35 -35.86
N ARG A 628 -14.36 50.70 -35.91
CA ARG A 628 -15.50 51.06 -36.76
C ARG A 628 -16.29 52.27 -36.28
N LEU A 629 -16.51 52.42 -34.97
CA LEU A 629 -17.39 53.45 -34.40
C LEU A 629 -16.85 54.87 -34.58
N GLN A 630 -17.68 55.78 -35.11
CA GLN A 630 -17.29 57.18 -35.36
C GLN A 630 -17.85 58.17 -34.33
N ASP A 631 -18.99 57.85 -33.70
CA ASP A 631 -19.54 58.67 -32.62
C ASP A 631 -18.74 58.49 -31.32
N LEU A 632 -18.51 59.59 -30.61
CA LEU A 632 -17.70 59.62 -29.40
C LEU A 632 -18.40 58.96 -28.20
N GLY A 633 -19.74 59.02 -28.12
CA GLY A 633 -20.51 58.38 -27.06
C GLY A 633 -20.57 56.85 -27.22
N ALA A 634 -20.86 56.38 -28.44
CA ALA A 634 -20.81 54.96 -28.78
C ALA A 634 -19.39 54.39 -28.58
N LEU A 635 -18.35 55.13 -28.98
CA LEU A 635 -16.95 54.74 -28.77
C LEU A 635 -16.57 54.65 -27.27
N GLN A 636 -17.11 55.52 -26.42
CA GLN A 636 -16.93 55.42 -24.96
C GLN A 636 -17.55 54.14 -24.40
N LEU A 637 -18.79 53.82 -24.80
CA LEU A 637 -19.49 52.61 -24.37
C LEU A 637 -18.79 51.32 -24.84
N GLU A 638 -18.29 51.27 -26.06
CA GLU A 638 -17.56 50.09 -26.58
C GLU A 638 -16.21 49.89 -25.89
N VAL A 639 -15.47 50.98 -25.61
CA VAL A 639 -14.20 50.90 -24.85
C VAL A 639 -14.45 50.45 -23.39
N ILE A 640 -15.55 50.86 -22.77
CA ILE A 640 -15.98 50.36 -21.45
C ILE A 640 -16.33 48.86 -21.54
N THR A 641 -17.11 48.45 -22.54
CA THR A 641 -17.51 47.05 -22.76
C THR A 641 -16.32 46.12 -23.01
N LEU A 642 -15.31 46.60 -23.75
CA LEU A 642 -14.04 45.90 -23.94
C LEU A 642 -13.24 45.78 -22.64
N ALA A 643 -13.20 46.83 -21.82
CA ALA A 643 -12.50 46.81 -20.54
C ALA A 643 -13.17 45.90 -19.48
N LEU A 644 -14.50 45.85 -19.47
CA LEU A 644 -15.27 44.92 -18.63
C LEU A 644 -15.11 43.45 -19.09
N SER A 645 -14.94 43.22 -20.39
CA SER A 645 -14.59 41.89 -20.93
C SER A 645 -13.18 41.44 -20.55
N TYR A 646 -12.22 42.38 -20.53
CA TYR A 646 -10.80 42.12 -20.28
C TYR A 646 -10.19 43.17 -19.32
N PRO A 647 -10.31 42.99 -17.99
CA PRO A 647 -9.86 43.98 -17.00
C PRO A 647 -8.35 44.26 -17.01
N ASP A 648 -7.54 43.39 -17.63
CA ASP A 648 -6.11 43.60 -17.87
C ASP A 648 -5.80 44.53 -19.07
N LEU A 649 -6.85 45.07 -19.71
CA LEU A 649 -6.75 46.25 -20.56
C LEU A 649 -6.25 47.45 -19.75
N THR A 650 -5.23 48.13 -20.26
CA THR A 650 -4.59 49.27 -19.59
C THR A 650 -4.76 50.54 -20.41
N ASP A 651 -4.59 51.70 -19.77
CA ASP A 651 -4.49 53.01 -20.41
C ASP A 651 -3.50 53.03 -21.58
N ARG A 652 -2.44 52.22 -21.53
CA ARG A 652 -1.47 52.06 -22.62
C ARG A 652 -2.08 51.32 -23.81
N HIS A 653 -2.79 50.22 -23.55
CA HIS A 653 -3.53 49.45 -24.56
C HIS A 653 -4.61 50.30 -25.23
N ILE A 654 -5.39 51.05 -24.43
CA ILE A 654 -6.44 51.98 -24.91
C ILE A 654 -5.83 53.12 -25.71
N SER A 655 -4.75 53.75 -25.24
CA SER A 655 -4.06 54.82 -25.99
C SER A 655 -3.62 54.32 -27.35
N ALA A 656 -2.94 53.17 -27.40
CA ALA A 656 -2.43 52.61 -28.65
C ALA A 656 -3.54 52.24 -29.63
N LEU A 657 -4.65 51.67 -29.14
CA LEU A 657 -5.83 51.35 -29.94
C LEU A 657 -6.51 52.60 -30.51
N LEU A 658 -6.76 53.61 -29.67
CA LEU A 658 -7.41 54.86 -30.11
C LEU A 658 -6.51 55.67 -31.07
N HIS A 659 -5.19 55.67 -30.89
CA HIS A 659 -4.24 56.34 -31.80
C HIS A 659 -4.11 55.66 -33.19
N LEU A 660 -4.78 54.52 -33.44
CA LEU A 660 -4.94 53.97 -34.80
C LEU A 660 -5.95 54.78 -35.62
N LYS A 661 -6.92 55.42 -34.96
CA LYS A 661 -7.88 56.36 -35.55
C LYS A 661 -7.26 57.76 -35.52
N THR A 662 -7.35 58.54 -36.59
CA THR A 662 -6.79 59.92 -36.61
C THR A 662 -7.84 61.02 -36.58
N ASN A 663 -9.12 60.67 -36.49
CA ASN A 663 -10.24 61.59 -36.29
C ASN A 663 -10.54 61.89 -34.81
N LEU A 664 -9.73 61.38 -33.88
CA LEU A 664 -9.83 61.67 -32.45
C LEU A 664 -8.75 62.66 -32.03
N SER A 665 -9.14 63.72 -31.31
CA SER A 665 -8.20 64.63 -30.67
C SER A 665 -7.63 64.02 -29.38
N ASN A 666 -6.51 64.56 -28.88
CA ASN A 666 -5.96 64.17 -27.58
C ASN A 666 -6.96 64.45 -26.43
N SER A 667 -7.82 65.46 -26.58
CA SER A 667 -8.95 65.75 -25.69
C SER A 667 -9.99 64.63 -25.69
N ASP A 668 -10.33 64.07 -26.85
CA ASP A 668 -11.30 62.96 -26.94
C ASP A 668 -10.73 61.69 -26.31
N ILE A 669 -9.46 61.37 -26.60
CA ILE A 669 -8.74 60.23 -26.00
C ILE A 669 -8.63 60.39 -24.48
N LYS A 670 -8.44 61.61 -23.97
CA LYS A 670 -8.47 61.91 -22.53
C LYS A 670 -9.88 61.69 -21.95
N ARG A 671 -10.92 62.22 -22.59
CA ARG A 671 -12.32 62.06 -22.16
C ARG A 671 -12.78 60.60 -22.15
N ILE A 672 -12.36 59.79 -23.13
CA ILE A 672 -12.64 58.34 -23.17
C ILE A 672 -12.01 57.63 -21.97
N LYS A 673 -10.75 57.95 -21.62
CA LYS A 673 -10.08 57.39 -20.43
C LYS A 673 -10.74 57.83 -19.12
N GLU A 674 -11.10 59.11 -19.00
CA GLU A 674 -11.79 59.64 -17.82
C GLU A 674 -13.16 58.98 -17.63
N SER A 675 -13.90 58.78 -18.73
CA SER A 675 -15.15 58.00 -18.75
C SER A 675 -14.94 56.55 -18.36
N LEU A 676 -13.87 55.87 -18.84
CA LEU A 676 -13.56 54.51 -18.42
C LEU A 676 -13.21 54.43 -16.94
N THR A 677 -12.32 55.30 -16.43
CA THR A 677 -11.92 55.30 -15.01
C THR A 677 -13.14 55.48 -14.09
N ALA A 678 -14.08 56.37 -14.46
CA ALA A 678 -15.33 56.56 -13.73
C ALA A 678 -16.32 55.36 -13.80
N ASN A 679 -16.08 54.37 -14.67
CA ASN A 679 -16.90 53.17 -14.84
C ASN A 679 -16.11 51.87 -14.56
N ARG A 680 -14.87 51.96 -14.04
CA ARG A 680 -14.00 50.78 -13.84
C ARG A 680 -14.38 49.94 -12.61
N ASP A 681 -15.11 50.54 -11.67
CA ASP A 681 -15.58 49.92 -10.43
C ASP A 681 -16.97 49.25 -10.59
N LEU A 682 -17.51 49.20 -11.81
CA LEU A 682 -18.66 48.34 -12.13
C LEU A 682 -18.28 46.86 -12.03
N GLU A 683 -19.24 45.99 -11.67
CA GLU A 683 -18.97 44.59 -11.34
C GLU A 683 -18.12 43.88 -12.40
N ILE A 684 -16.91 43.47 -12.00
CA ILE A 684 -16.01 42.70 -12.85
C ILE A 684 -16.67 41.35 -13.16
N SER A 685 -16.87 41.08 -14.45
CA SER A 685 -17.46 39.84 -14.93
C SER A 685 -16.77 38.62 -14.31
N GLN A 686 -17.54 37.68 -13.76
CA GLN A 686 -17.04 36.41 -13.25
C GLN A 686 -16.32 35.56 -14.32
N ASN A 687 -16.50 35.91 -15.60
CA ASN A 687 -15.83 35.30 -16.76
C ASN A 687 -14.68 36.17 -17.34
N ALA A 688 -14.21 37.20 -16.63
CA ALA A 688 -13.12 38.07 -17.06
C ALA A 688 -11.82 37.30 -17.36
N ARG A 689 -11.26 37.48 -18.57
CA ARG A 689 -10.05 36.75 -19.02
C ARG A 689 -8.85 37.66 -19.16
N SER A 690 -7.67 37.15 -18.80
CA SER A 690 -6.39 37.86 -18.94
C SER A 690 -5.79 37.66 -20.34
N PHE A 691 -6.03 38.64 -21.21
CA PHE A 691 -5.45 38.65 -22.56
C PHE A 691 -4.41 39.75 -22.76
N PHE A 692 -4.70 40.99 -22.39
CA PHE A 692 -3.84 42.12 -22.72
C PHE A 692 -2.54 42.16 -21.91
N SER A 693 -2.48 41.45 -20.78
CA SER A 693 -1.25 41.08 -20.08
C SER A 693 -0.24 40.34 -20.97
N ARG A 694 -0.70 39.59 -21.98
CA ARG A 694 0.13 38.90 -22.98
C ARG A 694 0.50 39.81 -24.17
N VAL A 695 0.03 41.07 -24.20
CA VAL A 695 0.18 42.05 -25.29
C VAL A 695 1.08 43.24 -24.88
N PRO A 696 2.37 43.04 -24.54
CA PRO A 696 3.21 44.10 -23.97
C PRO A 696 3.51 45.23 -24.95
N ILE A 697 2.94 46.41 -24.69
CA ILE A 697 3.25 47.66 -25.40
C ILE A 697 4.48 48.35 -24.79
N LYS A 698 5.47 48.63 -25.64
CA LYS A 698 6.58 49.54 -25.35
C LYS A 698 6.28 50.91 -25.98
N TRP A 699 6.05 51.92 -25.15
CA TRP A 699 5.80 53.29 -25.61
C TRP A 699 7.11 53.97 -26.03
N THR A 700 7.33 54.15 -27.33
CA THR A 700 8.41 55.01 -27.84
C THR A 700 7.93 56.45 -27.88
N ALA A 701 8.44 57.31 -27.00
CA ALA A 701 8.06 58.72 -26.88
C ALA A 701 8.63 59.62 -28.01
N LYS A 702 8.41 59.21 -29.27
CA LYS A 702 8.94 59.86 -30.48
C LYS A 702 7.88 60.10 -31.57
N ILE A 703 6.64 60.35 -31.16
CA ILE A 703 5.68 61.14 -31.95
C ILE A 703 4.97 62.11 -30.98
N MET A 704 5.40 63.36 -31.02
CA MET A 704 4.66 64.55 -30.61
C MET A 704 4.93 65.61 -31.67
#